data_AF-A0A956H0Z5-F1
#
_entry.id   AF-A0A956H0Z5-F1
#
_cell.length_a   1.000
_cell.length_b   1.000
_cell.length_c   1.000
_cell.angle_alpha   90.00
_cell.angle_beta   90.00
_cell.angle_gamma   90.00
#
_symmetry.space_group_name_H-M   'P 1'
#
loop_
_entity.id
_entity.type
_entity.pdbx_description
1 polymer ?
#
loop_
_entity_poly.entity_id
_entity_poly.type
_entity_poly.pdbx_seq_one_letter_code
_entity_poly.pdbx_strand_id
1 'polypeptide(L)'
;MPRRQHPRSGAPGLSAGLSLLLAVGPVATIACGRDGDPPPVQDDSQSTDARPEPRPEPVRIQLEPPTDAIPSPFTGWTRAHYQSLFARLLLGFVEHRSRDGGRSSYPGPGGNAMPAAMEGAVRMLPALGAWLACDCNPERIIVEGREIDVVEVARAIVLAGTDPHSPDYWRPIGPGWDQRQVEAAMVAAFLVDSRAKIWDRLTPFERVRIMAWLEAAEEPLAGNWLAMQLTRNGARATLHRPWAPETTTQLLDLLEADYVGDGFYADSNPRRVDWYNGFVIHAELARWRSWQGETDPERARRIAGRTRAYLGQLPYLMDGEGRLAPLGRSLGYRSAALSALAASVVAGDDFMAPGLARRMLSGSLRYHQQAGMFAGDSTLTSGYQGQQPRVLEHYMRPGSQYFVSRALQVLALPPEHRFWTEVEQPLPADLGDFTRVLPAAGWMIDHDRAVDLRAPGARAGAGLVLYNGRSIIEKPDYHDRYMKLAYGAWQWFAEENDGRRPYDSQLTSAGAGDFDRRRTAASSWAVAPGFSWLRYAVEPENESIGEASEDGEDDDVEVKPDERWHWISTAALTALPGKADPGELRATLRLSCVEPSTLEPARPFEGSFAIAHGRNHGTGATVLGGGDQLWRYLQSGPEDSTAGGAVLLAGLVGWGVAERNLDFPGAPAHVLAEQAAFIGLGLSPADPGVTDLRCFASWQQSSERPFAPTVALAAAPTVEFEDAQATVRWPDGGWTWVELGAAVGEQTLFPTLSSSLPSPPPSAPSDQAPQGLRAEGPLRMLWLDDPRDPHEIVAIGLRTLSDDEGVLLSALADPLALVACRDSMGDWTCEVDGALALRAAEDDEARLRLREPGWWGVGGTGSLQYETRLRPEAGLLRIDPAAHDFAGAERVSTTTIIELR
;
A
#
# COMPACT_ATOMS: atom_id res chain seq x y z
N MET A 1 -51.31 55.57 -3.79
CA MET A 1 -50.72 56.82 -4.32
C MET A 1 -49.39 57.05 -3.61
N PRO A 2 -48.36 57.68 -4.21
CA PRO A 2 -48.14 57.89 -5.64
C PRO A 2 -46.71 57.52 -6.15
N ARG A 3 -46.64 56.99 -7.41
CA ARG A 3 -45.48 57.03 -8.36
C ARG A 3 -44.23 56.19 -7.96
N ARG A 4 -43.48 55.52 -8.84
CA ARG A 4 -43.42 55.32 -10.33
C ARG A 4 -42.44 54.13 -10.58
N GLN A 5 -42.37 53.39 -11.69
CA GLN A 5 -43.23 53.19 -12.88
C GLN A 5 -42.85 51.85 -13.56
N HIS A 6 -43.75 51.22 -14.35
CA HIS A 6 -43.42 50.17 -15.34
C HIS A 6 -43.21 50.81 -16.74
N PRO A 7 -42.51 50.16 -17.70
CA PRO A 7 -43.08 49.14 -18.60
C PRO A 7 -42.17 47.90 -18.78
N ARG A 8 -42.58 46.66 -19.14
CA ARG A 8 -43.58 46.07 -20.07
C ARG A 8 -43.28 46.19 -21.57
N SER A 9 -42.74 45.10 -22.16
CA SER A 9 -43.01 44.51 -23.50
C SER A 9 -41.92 43.49 -23.85
N GLY A 10 -42.13 42.35 -24.50
CA GLY A 10 -43.36 41.66 -24.93
C GLY A 10 -43.01 40.28 -25.55
N ALA A 11 -43.92 39.30 -25.46
CA ALA A 11 -43.90 38.03 -26.22
C ALA A 11 -44.70 38.22 -27.55
N PRO A 12 -44.68 37.34 -28.58
CA PRO A 12 -44.52 35.85 -28.58
C PRO A 12 -43.51 35.31 -29.64
N GLY A 13 -43.27 34.00 -29.85
CA GLY A 13 -43.68 32.75 -29.16
C GLY A 13 -43.47 31.50 -30.04
N LEU A 14 -43.70 30.29 -29.47
CA LEU A 14 -43.78 28.95 -30.14
C LEU A 14 -42.46 28.42 -30.76
N SER A 15 -42.08 27.12 -30.70
CA SER A 15 -42.83 25.86 -30.50
C SER A 15 -41.96 24.74 -29.89
N ALA A 16 -42.60 23.75 -29.23
CA ALA A 16 -42.24 22.31 -29.04
C ALA A 16 -40.78 21.83 -28.82
N GLY A 17 -40.48 20.89 -27.91
CA GLY A 17 -41.35 20.13 -26.99
C GLY A 17 -40.62 19.03 -26.20
N LEU A 18 -41.34 18.41 -25.24
CA LEU A 18 -41.03 17.21 -24.44
C LEU A 18 -39.62 17.08 -23.80
N SER A 19 -39.57 17.30 -22.48
CA SER A 19 -38.64 16.61 -21.56
C SER A 19 -39.41 16.00 -20.39
N LEU A 20 -39.01 14.80 -19.96
CA LEU A 20 -39.70 14.01 -18.92
C LEU A 20 -39.33 14.45 -17.50
N LEU A 21 -40.17 14.09 -16.52
CA LEU A 21 -40.06 14.52 -15.13
C LEU A 21 -38.83 13.97 -14.39
N LEU A 22 -38.13 14.86 -13.68
CA LEU A 22 -37.41 14.55 -12.45
C LEU A 22 -37.91 15.50 -11.36
N ALA A 23 -38.51 14.95 -10.31
CA ALA A 23 -39.06 15.73 -9.21
C ALA A 23 -38.01 15.90 -8.10
N VAL A 24 -37.46 17.12 -7.99
CA VAL A 24 -36.62 17.52 -6.85
C VAL A 24 -37.49 18.30 -5.86
N GLY A 25 -37.63 17.79 -4.65
CA GLY A 25 -38.33 18.48 -3.55
C GLY A 25 -37.48 19.64 -3.01
N PRO A 26 -38.09 20.75 -2.52
CA PRO A 26 -37.34 21.91 -2.07
C PRO A 26 -36.68 21.69 -0.71
N VAL A 27 -35.39 22.05 -0.62
CA VAL A 27 -34.67 22.22 0.64
C VAL A 27 -35.28 23.42 1.40
N ALA A 28 -35.75 23.19 2.63
CA ALA A 28 -36.29 24.24 3.47
C ALA A 28 -35.17 24.97 4.24
N THR A 29 -34.84 26.19 3.82
CA THR A 29 -34.01 27.12 4.58
C THR A 29 -34.76 27.61 5.83
N ILE A 30 -34.29 27.23 7.02
CA ILE A 30 -34.80 27.77 8.28
C ILE A 30 -34.09 29.08 8.57
N ALA A 31 -34.82 30.19 8.43
CA ALA A 31 -34.33 31.53 8.78
C ALA A 31 -34.45 31.78 10.29
N CYS A 32 -33.41 32.34 10.90
CA CYS A 32 -33.42 32.78 12.29
C CYS A 32 -34.37 33.98 12.48
N GLY A 33 -35.41 33.81 13.32
CA GLY A 33 -36.26 34.89 13.82
C GLY A 33 -35.94 35.20 15.27
N ARG A 34 -35.74 36.48 15.60
CA ARG A 34 -35.69 36.99 16.98
C ARG A 34 -37.05 37.52 17.43
N ASP A 35 -37.17 37.65 18.75
CA ASP A 35 -38.18 38.40 19.52
C ASP A 35 -39.56 37.72 19.73
N GLY A 36 -39.81 37.37 21.00
CA GLY A 36 -41.06 36.86 21.56
C GLY A 36 -40.86 36.46 23.03
N ASP A 37 -41.69 36.97 23.94
CA ASP A 37 -41.52 36.87 25.40
C ASP A 37 -41.50 35.43 25.97
N PRO A 38 -40.86 35.19 27.13
CA PRO A 38 -40.77 33.86 27.72
C PRO A 38 -42.13 33.37 28.26
N PRO A 39 -42.48 32.08 28.06
CA PRO A 39 -43.67 31.48 28.66
C PRO A 39 -43.50 31.32 30.19
N PRO A 40 -44.61 31.24 30.95
CA PRO A 40 -44.56 31.14 32.40
C PRO A 40 -43.97 29.80 32.86
N VAL A 41 -43.19 29.84 33.95
CA VAL A 41 -42.69 28.64 34.63
C VAL A 41 -43.88 27.88 35.22
N GLN A 42 -44.15 26.68 34.71
CA GLN A 42 -45.02 25.72 35.38
C GLN A 42 -44.19 24.89 36.37
N ASP A 43 -44.68 24.83 37.61
CA ASP A 43 -44.11 24.06 38.72
C ASP A 43 -44.61 22.61 38.62
N ASP A 44 -43.94 21.80 37.80
CA ASP A 44 -44.24 20.36 37.63
C ASP A 44 -43.67 19.53 38.80
N SER A 45 -44.06 19.87 40.02
CA SER A 45 -43.80 19.08 41.23
C SER A 45 -44.85 17.98 41.44
N GLN A 46 -45.21 17.24 40.37
CA GLN A 46 -46.05 16.03 40.46
C GLN A 46 -46.03 15.10 39.23
N SER A 47 -44.99 14.28 39.09
CA SER A 47 -45.03 13.08 38.21
C SER A 47 -44.01 12.00 38.63
N THR A 48 -44.17 11.44 39.83
CA THR A 48 -43.39 10.29 40.30
C THR A 48 -44.15 8.97 40.11
N ASP A 49 -44.51 8.63 38.88
CA ASP A 49 -44.92 7.25 38.54
C ASP A 49 -44.68 6.91 37.04
N ALA A 50 -43.56 7.39 36.49
CA ALA A 50 -43.05 6.88 35.23
C ALA A 50 -42.53 5.46 35.48
N ARG A 51 -43.33 4.45 35.12
CA ARG A 51 -42.86 3.06 35.06
C ARG A 51 -41.58 3.03 34.19
N PRO A 52 -40.48 2.39 34.62
CA PRO A 52 -39.30 2.27 33.78
C PRO A 52 -39.72 1.57 32.48
N GLU A 53 -39.31 2.14 31.34
CA GLU A 53 -39.57 1.51 30.05
C GLU A 53 -39.03 0.07 30.06
N PRO A 54 -39.78 -0.90 29.51
CA PRO A 54 -39.32 -2.28 29.48
C PRO A 54 -38.00 -2.34 28.70
N ARG A 55 -36.94 -2.85 29.36
CA ARG A 55 -35.63 -2.99 28.72
C ARG A 55 -35.78 -3.80 27.43
N PRO A 56 -35.16 -3.37 26.30
CA PRO A 56 -35.28 -4.07 25.03
C PRO A 56 -34.85 -5.54 25.17
N GLU A 57 -35.58 -6.45 24.52
CA GLU A 57 -35.27 -7.87 24.56
C GLU A 57 -33.93 -8.17 23.86
N PRO A 58 -33.12 -9.09 24.40
CA PRO A 58 -31.80 -9.38 23.84
C PRO A 58 -31.90 -10.20 22.54
N VAL A 59 -31.16 -9.80 21.52
CA VAL A 59 -31.17 -10.45 20.19
C VAL A 59 -30.03 -11.46 20.06
N ARG A 60 -30.33 -12.68 19.63
CA ARG A 60 -29.31 -13.73 19.43
C ARG A 60 -28.48 -13.46 18.17
N ILE A 61 -27.16 -13.43 18.32
CA ILE A 61 -26.19 -13.39 17.22
C ILE A 61 -25.53 -14.78 17.10
N GLN A 62 -25.41 -15.27 15.87
CA GLN A 62 -24.70 -16.52 15.55
C GLN A 62 -23.24 -16.19 15.18
N LEU A 63 -22.27 -16.95 15.68
CA LEU A 63 -20.86 -16.73 15.35
C LEU A 63 -20.48 -17.22 13.94
N GLU A 64 -21.16 -18.23 13.42
CA GLU A 64 -20.94 -18.74 12.06
C GLU A 64 -22.26 -18.62 11.26
N PRO A 65 -22.65 -17.40 10.83
CA PRO A 65 -23.83 -17.19 10.01
C PRO A 65 -23.67 -17.83 8.62
N PRO A 66 -24.76 -18.21 7.93
CA PRO A 66 -24.69 -18.76 6.59
C PRO A 66 -24.18 -17.71 5.58
N THR A 67 -23.36 -18.16 4.63
CA THR A 67 -22.93 -17.34 3.50
C THR A 67 -24.06 -17.11 2.50
N ASP A 68 -24.04 -15.96 1.82
CA ASP A 68 -24.97 -15.64 0.74
C ASP A 68 -24.21 -15.14 -0.51
N ALA A 69 -24.24 -15.97 -1.55
CA ALA A 69 -23.55 -15.70 -2.82
C ALA A 69 -24.34 -14.79 -3.77
N ILE A 70 -25.60 -14.45 -3.47
CA ILE A 70 -26.41 -13.56 -4.34
C ILE A 70 -25.95 -12.10 -4.22
N PRO A 71 -25.92 -11.47 -3.02
CA PRO A 71 -25.32 -10.16 -2.87
C PRO A 71 -23.79 -10.25 -2.82
N SER A 72 -23.20 -11.35 -2.33
CA SER A 72 -21.74 -11.45 -2.13
C SER A 72 -21.13 -12.64 -2.86
N PRO A 73 -21.12 -12.64 -4.21
CA PRO A 73 -20.64 -13.76 -5.02
C PRO A 73 -19.16 -14.14 -4.79
N PHE A 74 -18.33 -13.22 -4.29
CA PHE A 74 -16.91 -13.50 -4.06
C PHE A 74 -16.65 -14.02 -2.66
N THR A 75 -17.12 -13.31 -1.64
CA THR A 75 -16.79 -13.61 -0.23
C THR A 75 -17.83 -14.48 0.46
N GLY A 76 -19.08 -14.44 -0.01
CA GLY A 76 -20.25 -14.97 0.68
C GLY A 76 -20.66 -14.17 1.93
N TRP A 77 -19.96 -13.08 2.25
CA TRP A 77 -20.12 -12.36 3.51
C TRP A 77 -21.16 -11.24 3.43
N THR A 78 -21.91 -11.09 4.51
CA THR A 78 -23.07 -10.20 4.64
C THR A 78 -22.99 -9.42 5.94
N ARG A 79 -23.91 -8.48 6.19
CA ARG A 79 -24.00 -7.74 7.46
C ARG A 79 -23.97 -8.66 8.69
N ALA A 80 -24.58 -9.84 8.62
CA ALA A 80 -24.56 -10.84 9.69
C ALA A 80 -23.15 -11.30 10.07
N HIS A 81 -22.21 -11.38 9.12
CA HIS A 81 -20.81 -11.75 9.38
C HIS A 81 -20.07 -10.64 10.15
N TYR A 82 -20.34 -9.36 9.83
CA TYR A 82 -19.82 -8.23 10.60
C TYR A 82 -20.41 -8.18 12.01
N GLN A 83 -21.70 -8.51 12.17
CA GLN A 83 -22.33 -8.63 13.49
C GLN A 83 -21.76 -9.81 14.30
N SER A 84 -21.44 -10.94 13.65
CA SER A 84 -20.70 -12.04 14.27
C SER A 84 -19.32 -11.60 14.76
N LEU A 85 -18.51 -10.98 13.89
CA LEU A 85 -17.18 -10.48 14.26
C LEU A 85 -17.22 -9.51 15.44
N PHE A 86 -18.18 -8.58 15.42
CA PHE A 86 -18.44 -7.68 16.55
C PHE A 86 -18.77 -8.45 17.82
N ALA A 87 -19.70 -9.40 17.77
CA ALA A 87 -20.12 -10.19 18.93
C ALA A 87 -18.97 -11.07 19.47
N ARG A 88 -18.10 -11.60 18.60
CA ARG A 88 -16.93 -12.40 18.98
C ARG A 88 -15.83 -11.57 19.65
N LEU A 89 -15.50 -10.41 19.09
CA LEU A 89 -14.61 -9.43 19.70
C LEU A 89 -15.15 -8.96 21.07
N LEU A 90 -16.46 -8.68 21.14
CA LEU A 90 -17.11 -8.25 22.38
C LEU A 90 -17.11 -9.37 23.43
N LEU A 91 -17.33 -10.62 23.04
CA LEU A 91 -17.25 -11.79 23.93
C LEU A 91 -15.83 -11.96 24.51
N GLY A 92 -14.80 -11.89 23.66
CA GLY A 92 -13.40 -11.94 24.08
C GLY A 92 -12.99 -10.78 25.00
N PHE A 93 -13.48 -9.56 24.74
CA PHE A 93 -13.27 -8.44 25.65
C PHE A 93 -14.01 -8.64 26.99
N VAL A 94 -15.28 -9.04 26.97
CA VAL A 94 -16.10 -9.17 28.19
C VAL A 94 -15.59 -10.28 29.12
N GLU A 95 -14.99 -11.34 28.60
CA GLU A 95 -14.37 -12.38 29.45
C GLU A 95 -13.06 -11.92 30.11
N HIS A 96 -12.32 -11.02 29.45
CA HIS A 96 -11.00 -10.58 29.92
C HIS A 96 -10.96 -9.15 30.47
N ARG A 97 -12.09 -8.44 30.54
CA ARG A 97 -12.15 -7.10 31.12
C ARG A 97 -12.04 -7.14 32.65
N SER A 98 -11.55 -6.04 33.22
CA SER A 98 -11.63 -5.76 34.65
C SER A 98 -13.07 -5.72 35.15
N ARG A 99 -13.27 -5.86 36.47
CA ARG A 99 -14.60 -5.88 37.10
C ARG A 99 -15.45 -4.67 36.73
N ASP A 100 -14.86 -3.49 36.72
CA ASP A 100 -15.56 -2.23 36.46
C ASP A 100 -15.50 -1.86 34.96
N GLY A 101 -14.85 -2.69 34.14
CA GLY A 101 -14.85 -2.63 32.67
C GLY A 101 -13.94 -1.58 32.04
N GLY A 102 -13.24 -0.76 32.83
CA GLY A 102 -12.35 0.28 32.31
C GLY A 102 -11.03 -0.24 31.74
N ARG A 103 -10.66 -1.50 32.01
CA ARG A 103 -9.41 -2.11 31.52
C ARG A 103 -9.62 -3.54 31.02
N SER A 104 -8.64 -4.07 30.31
CA SER A 104 -8.48 -5.49 29.95
C SER A 104 -7.33 -6.14 30.72
N SER A 105 -7.42 -7.45 30.91
CA SER A 105 -6.37 -8.34 31.42
C SER A 105 -6.23 -9.56 30.50
N TYR A 106 -5.91 -9.29 29.23
CA TYR A 106 -5.66 -10.34 28.23
C TYR A 106 -4.42 -11.17 28.59
N PRO A 107 -4.41 -12.48 28.23
CA PRO A 107 -3.26 -13.33 28.45
C PRO A 107 -2.05 -12.88 27.61
N GLY A 108 -0.84 -13.07 28.16
CA GLY A 108 0.43 -12.77 27.48
C GLY A 108 1.23 -11.61 28.10
N PRO A 109 2.48 -11.39 27.65
CA PRO A 109 3.39 -10.42 28.26
C PRO A 109 2.83 -8.99 28.29
N GLY A 110 2.72 -8.42 29.48
CA GLY A 110 2.28 -7.04 29.71
C GLY A 110 0.79 -6.76 29.43
N GLY A 111 -0.04 -7.77 29.15
CA GLY A 111 -1.45 -7.58 28.77
C GLY A 111 -2.35 -6.94 29.84
N ASN A 112 -1.90 -6.89 31.10
CA ASN A 112 -2.58 -6.26 32.24
C ASN A 112 -1.86 -4.99 32.77
N ALA A 113 -0.75 -4.58 32.15
CA ALA A 113 -0.02 -3.37 32.54
C ALA A 113 -0.58 -2.12 31.83
N MET A 114 -0.50 -0.94 32.45
CA MET A 114 -0.76 0.31 31.73
C MET A 114 0.43 0.64 30.79
N PRO A 115 0.20 1.13 29.55
CA PRO A 115 -1.09 1.49 28.95
C PRO A 115 -1.86 0.32 28.30
N ALA A 116 -1.24 -0.85 28.08
CA ALA A 116 -1.84 -1.98 27.35
C ALA A 116 -3.21 -2.45 27.86
N ALA A 117 -3.42 -2.42 29.18
CA ALA A 117 -4.68 -2.73 29.83
C ALA A 117 -5.78 -1.72 29.50
N MET A 118 -5.43 -0.46 29.25
CA MET A 118 -6.35 0.55 28.74
C MET A 118 -6.57 0.38 27.24
N GLU A 119 -5.51 0.15 26.44
CA GLU A 119 -5.61 -0.09 24.99
C GLU A 119 -6.65 -1.18 24.68
N GLY A 120 -6.61 -2.30 25.40
CA GLY A 120 -7.51 -3.41 25.16
C GLY A 120 -8.99 -3.14 25.44
N ALA A 121 -9.31 -2.12 26.23
CA ALA A 121 -10.68 -1.63 26.45
C ALA A 121 -11.04 -0.49 25.48
N VAL A 122 -10.15 0.50 25.32
CA VAL A 122 -10.37 1.67 24.46
C VAL A 122 -10.44 1.28 22.98
N ARG A 123 -9.64 0.31 22.52
CA ARG A 123 -9.67 -0.17 21.13
C ARG A 123 -10.89 -1.02 20.81
N MET A 124 -11.75 -1.34 21.78
CA MET A 124 -13.09 -1.87 21.48
C MET A 124 -14.11 -0.74 21.19
N LEU A 125 -13.84 0.49 21.63
CA LEU A 125 -14.75 1.62 21.47
C LEU A 125 -15.08 1.99 20.02
N PRO A 126 -14.19 1.89 19.00
CA PRO A 126 -14.57 2.17 17.61
C PRO A 126 -15.71 1.27 17.09
N ALA A 127 -15.69 -0.02 17.41
CA ALA A 127 -16.76 -0.94 17.01
C ALA A 127 -18.01 -0.80 17.89
N LEU A 128 -17.88 -0.50 19.19
CA LEU A 128 -19.01 -0.17 20.06
C LEU A 128 -19.70 1.12 19.63
N GLY A 129 -18.94 2.14 19.25
CA GLY A 129 -19.44 3.41 18.72
C GLY A 129 -20.22 3.21 17.43
N ALA A 130 -19.64 2.50 16.47
CA ALA A 130 -20.31 2.12 15.24
C ALA A 130 -21.59 1.29 15.48
N TRP A 131 -21.56 0.33 16.40
CA TRP A 131 -22.77 -0.44 16.74
C TRP A 131 -23.87 0.48 17.29
N LEU A 132 -23.54 1.33 18.25
CA LEU A 132 -24.50 2.21 18.95
C LEU A 132 -24.93 3.44 18.13
N ALA A 133 -24.25 3.74 17.02
CA ALA A 133 -24.63 4.80 16.09
C ALA A 133 -25.90 4.46 15.29
N CYS A 134 -26.19 3.18 15.02
CA CYS A 134 -27.42 2.76 14.36
C CYS A 134 -28.47 2.30 15.38
N ASP A 135 -29.61 2.97 15.45
CA ASP A 135 -30.80 2.50 16.18
C ASP A 135 -31.31 1.13 15.70
N CYS A 136 -30.89 0.69 14.51
CA CYS A 136 -31.15 -0.64 13.97
C CYS A 136 -30.41 -1.78 14.69
N ASN A 137 -29.36 -1.47 15.45
CA ASN A 137 -28.57 -2.47 16.16
C ASN A 137 -29.10 -2.67 17.60
N PRO A 138 -29.25 -3.91 18.08
CA PRO A 138 -29.83 -4.16 19.39
C PRO A 138 -28.88 -3.75 20.52
N GLU A 139 -29.43 -3.09 21.54
CA GLU A 139 -28.68 -2.64 22.74
C GLU A 139 -28.23 -3.81 23.63
N ARG A 140 -28.89 -4.98 23.53
CA ARG A 140 -28.55 -6.24 24.22
C ARG A 140 -28.48 -7.39 23.23
N ILE A 141 -27.45 -8.24 23.35
CA ILE A 141 -27.26 -9.41 22.49
C ILE A 141 -27.10 -10.70 23.28
N ILE A 142 -27.37 -11.85 22.65
CA ILE A 142 -26.98 -13.18 23.15
C ILE A 142 -26.01 -13.82 22.15
N VAL A 143 -24.82 -14.19 22.63
CA VAL A 143 -23.78 -14.89 21.86
C VAL A 143 -23.21 -16.02 22.72
N GLU A 144 -23.06 -17.23 22.15
CA GLU A 144 -22.63 -18.44 22.89
C GLU A 144 -23.39 -18.66 24.23
N GLY A 145 -24.68 -18.34 24.25
CA GLY A 145 -25.54 -18.47 25.43
C GLY A 145 -25.34 -17.40 26.51
N ARG A 146 -24.39 -16.48 26.34
CA ARG A 146 -24.17 -15.33 27.22
C ARG A 146 -24.94 -14.11 26.73
N GLU A 147 -25.67 -13.46 27.64
CA GLU A 147 -26.27 -12.15 27.38
C GLU A 147 -25.23 -11.04 27.65
N ILE A 148 -25.13 -10.08 26.73
CA ILE A 148 -24.25 -8.91 26.85
C ILE A 148 -25.07 -7.65 26.60
N ASP A 149 -25.05 -6.73 27.57
CA ASP A 149 -25.60 -5.38 27.43
C ASP A 149 -24.52 -4.47 26.83
N VAL A 150 -24.69 -4.12 25.55
CA VAL A 150 -23.69 -3.39 24.75
C VAL A 150 -23.56 -1.95 25.25
N VAL A 151 -24.68 -1.34 25.67
CA VAL A 151 -24.71 0.03 26.19
C VAL A 151 -23.98 0.08 27.53
N GLU A 152 -24.28 -0.81 28.47
CA GLU A 152 -23.61 -0.84 29.78
C GLU A 152 -22.12 -1.21 29.66
N VAL A 153 -21.74 -2.11 28.74
CA VAL A 153 -20.31 -2.38 28.47
C VAL A 153 -19.60 -1.11 27.98
N ALA A 154 -20.18 -0.38 27.02
CA ALA A 154 -19.59 0.83 26.47
C ALA A 154 -19.54 1.99 27.48
N ARG A 155 -20.59 2.18 28.29
CA ARG A 155 -20.61 3.14 29.40
C ARG A 155 -19.54 2.83 30.44
N ALA A 156 -19.42 1.56 30.85
CA ALA A 156 -18.47 1.13 31.87
C ALA A 156 -17.02 1.45 31.49
N ILE A 157 -16.61 1.21 30.24
CA ILE A 157 -15.25 1.50 29.75
C ILE A 157 -14.87 2.96 30.04
N VAL A 158 -15.67 3.93 29.59
CA VAL A 158 -15.33 5.36 29.70
C VAL A 158 -15.54 5.90 31.12
N LEU A 159 -16.54 5.41 31.85
CA LEU A 159 -16.83 5.89 33.20
C LEU A 159 -15.80 5.39 34.22
N ALA A 160 -15.49 4.08 34.22
CA ALA A 160 -14.46 3.53 35.10
C ALA A 160 -13.05 3.95 34.68
N GLY A 161 -12.82 4.12 33.37
CA GLY A 161 -11.54 4.56 32.82
C GLY A 161 -11.17 6.00 33.14
N THR A 162 -12.14 6.92 33.22
CA THR A 162 -11.89 8.35 33.49
C THR A 162 -12.08 8.76 34.95
N ASP A 163 -12.52 7.85 35.84
CA ASP A 163 -12.71 8.13 37.27
C ASP A 163 -11.43 7.96 38.10
N PRO A 164 -10.85 9.02 38.69
CA PRO A 164 -9.67 8.91 39.57
C PRO A 164 -9.85 8.02 40.80
N HIS A 165 -11.08 7.72 41.20
CA HIS A 165 -11.40 6.84 42.33
C HIS A 165 -11.67 5.39 41.91
N SER A 166 -11.78 5.11 40.61
CA SER A 166 -11.94 3.75 40.10
C SER A 166 -10.62 2.98 40.16
N PRO A 167 -10.61 1.67 40.51
CA PRO A 167 -9.43 0.82 40.37
C PRO A 167 -8.93 0.77 38.92
N ASP A 168 -9.81 1.02 37.94
CA ASP A 168 -9.54 0.97 36.50
C ASP A 168 -9.03 2.29 35.89
N TYR A 169 -8.91 3.37 36.67
CA TYR A 169 -8.51 4.70 36.19
C TYR A 169 -7.30 4.67 35.23
N TRP A 170 -7.44 5.27 34.05
CA TRP A 170 -6.40 5.34 33.01
C TRP A 170 -5.20 6.24 33.38
N ARG A 171 -5.31 6.95 34.51
CA ARG A 171 -4.36 7.96 35.00
C ARG A 171 -4.32 9.20 34.08
N PRO A 172 -3.85 10.36 34.57
CA PRO A 172 -3.70 11.55 33.72
C PRO A 172 -2.76 11.26 32.55
N ILE A 173 -3.09 11.78 31.38
CA ILE A 173 -2.25 11.69 30.19
C ILE A 173 -0.97 12.50 30.45
N GLY A 174 0.19 11.92 30.13
CA GLY A 174 1.50 12.52 30.33
C GLY A 174 2.00 13.27 29.08
N PRO A 175 3.05 14.10 29.26
CA PRO A 175 3.71 14.81 28.17
C PRO A 175 4.51 13.85 27.28
N GLY A 176 4.84 14.30 26.07
CA GLY A 176 5.62 13.56 25.08
C GLY A 176 4.87 12.37 24.47
N TRP A 177 5.61 11.32 24.13
CA TRP A 177 5.11 10.15 23.40
C TRP A 177 4.30 9.17 24.27
N ASP A 178 3.28 9.67 24.96
CA ASP A 178 2.38 8.87 25.79
C ASP A 178 1.27 8.23 24.95
N GLN A 179 1.26 6.89 24.89
CA GLN A 179 0.24 6.10 24.17
C GLN A 179 -1.21 6.55 24.45
N ARG A 180 -1.48 7.07 25.65
CA ARG A 180 -2.82 7.53 26.05
C ARG A 180 -3.33 8.71 25.22
N GLN A 181 -2.44 9.48 24.57
CA GLN A 181 -2.84 10.51 23.61
C GLN A 181 -3.48 9.91 22.34
N VAL A 182 -2.96 8.77 21.85
CA VAL A 182 -3.54 8.03 20.71
C VAL A 182 -4.89 7.44 21.11
N GLU A 183 -4.96 6.80 22.28
CA GLU A 183 -6.19 6.19 22.78
C GLU A 183 -7.30 7.24 23.04
N ALA A 184 -6.94 8.45 23.47
CA ALA A 184 -7.88 9.56 23.68
C ALA A 184 -8.66 9.96 22.42
N ALA A 185 -8.09 9.80 21.23
CA ALA A 185 -8.78 10.05 19.97
C ALA A 185 -9.94 9.05 19.74
N MET A 186 -9.72 7.77 20.03
CA MET A 186 -10.75 6.73 19.93
C MET A 186 -11.84 6.90 20.99
N VAL A 187 -11.49 7.31 22.22
CA VAL A 187 -12.47 7.68 23.25
C VAL A 187 -13.33 8.86 22.77
N ALA A 188 -12.72 9.93 22.27
CA ALA A 188 -13.43 11.13 21.84
C ALA A 188 -14.35 10.84 20.63
N ALA A 189 -13.85 10.10 19.63
CA ALA A 189 -14.65 9.67 18.47
C ALA A 189 -15.85 8.82 18.86
N PHE A 190 -15.66 7.85 19.77
CA PHE A 190 -16.74 7.02 20.30
C PHE A 190 -17.86 7.84 20.94
N LEU A 191 -17.56 8.93 21.65
CA LEU A 191 -18.57 9.78 22.30
C LEU A 191 -19.41 10.57 21.29
N VAL A 192 -18.85 10.89 20.12
CA VAL A 192 -19.58 11.49 18.99
C VAL A 192 -20.41 10.41 18.29
N ASP A 193 -19.79 9.30 17.90
CA ASP A 193 -20.43 8.21 17.14
C ASP A 193 -21.63 7.61 17.93
N SER A 194 -21.51 7.45 19.25
CA SER A 194 -22.55 6.87 20.12
C SER A 194 -23.43 7.90 20.85
N ARG A 195 -23.39 9.18 20.44
CA ARG A 195 -23.89 10.34 21.20
C ARG A 195 -25.29 10.15 21.81
N ALA A 196 -26.27 9.69 21.04
CA ALA A 196 -27.66 9.56 21.46
C ALA A 196 -27.89 8.44 22.51
N LYS A 197 -27.02 7.41 22.53
CA LYS A 197 -27.08 6.28 23.46
C LYS A 197 -26.21 6.49 24.69
N ILE A 198 -25.10 7.20 24.54
CA ILE A 198 -24.06 7.37 25.57
C ILE A 198 -24.01 8.83 26.03
N TRP A 199 -23.38 9.73 25.26
CA TRP A 199 -23.01 11.07 25.72
C TRP A 199 -24.17 11.92 26.25
N ASP A 200 -25.27 11.98 25.50
CA ASP A 200 -26.43 12.79 25.90
C ASP A 200 -27.18 12.18 27.12
N ARG A 201 -26.93 10.89 27.41
CA ARG A 201 -27.40 10.15 28.60
C ARG A 201 -26.38 10.11 29.76
N LEU A 202 -25.34 10.94 29.73
CA LEU A 202 -24.40 11.12 30.83
C LEU A 202 -24.79 12.31 31.71
N THR A 203 -24.58 12.18 33.03
CA THR A 203 -24.74 13.29 33.97
C THR A 203 -23.75 14.43 33.65
N PRO A 204 -24.02 15.67 34.08
CA PRO A 204 -23.09 16.78 33.90
C PRO A 204 -21.69 16.51 34.50
N PHE A 205 -21.64 15.80 35.64
CA PHE A 205 -20.38 15.46 36.30
C PHE A 205 -19.55 14.44 35.52
N GLU A 206 -20.18 13.39 34.97
CA GLU A 206 -19.50 12.42 34.10
C GLU A 206 -18.96 13.09 32.83
N ARG A 207 -19.75 13.95 32.18
CA ARG A 207 -19.31 14.71 31.00
C ARG A 207 -18.11 15.63 31.29
N VAL A 208 -18.12 16.33 32.42
CA VAL A 208 -16.98 17.16 32.86
C VAL A 208 -15.74 16.29 33.11
N ARG A 209 -15.89 15.15 33.78
CA ARG A 209 -14.76 14.26 34.11
C ARG A 209 -14.09 13.66 32.87
N ILE A 210 -14.90 13.20 31.91
CA ILE A 210 -14.41 12.65 30.64
C ILE A 210 -13.70 13.74 29.83
N MET A 211 -14.27 14.95 29.74
CA MET A 211 -13.64 16.07 29.03
C MET A 211 -12.32 16.51 29.67
N ALA A 212 -12.25 16.58 31.00
CA ALA A 212 -11.02 16.90 31.72
C ALA A 212 -9.90 15.87 31.47
N TRP A 213 -10.23 14.59 31.23
CA TRP A 213 -9.25 13.58 30.83
C TRP A 213 -8.80 13.75 29.37
N LEU A 214 -9.72 14.09 28.45
CA LEU A 214 -9.39 14.39 27.04
C LEU A 214 -8.60 15.70 26.86
N GLU A 215 -8.76 16.66 27.77
CA GLU A 215 -8.02 17.93 27.85
C GLU A 215 -6.54 17.75 28.18
N ALA A 216 -6.14 16.66 28.84
CA ALA A 216 -4.76 16.44 29.28
C ALA A 216 -3.76 16.09 28.14
N ALA A 217 -4.15 16.10 26.87
CA ALA A 217 -3.40 15.54 25.74
C ALA A 217 -2.95 16.57 24.69
N GLU A 218 -2.72 17.82 25.08
CA GLU A 218 -2.69 18.98 24.16
C GLU A 218 -1.34 19.27 23.45
N GLU A 219 -0.28 18.49 23.68
CA GLU A 219 1.02 18.69 23.01
C GLU A 219 0.98 18.16 21.56
N PRO A 220 1.17 19.00 20.51
CA PRO A 220 1.24 18.54 19.13
C PRO A 220 2.51 17.68 18.91
N LEU A 221 2.30 16.45 18.46
CA LEU A 221 3.36 15.50 18.11
C LEU A 221 3.54 15.44 16.58
N ALA A 222 4.17 14.39 16.05
CA ALA A 222 4.44 14.25 14.62
C ALA A 222 3.65 13.10 13.95
N GLY A 223 3.47 13.20 12.64
CA GLY A 223 2.87 12.19 11.77
C GLY A 223 1.45 11.82 12.17
N ASN A 224 1.13 10.53 12.13
CA ASN A 224 -0.18 9.97 12.49
C ASN A 224 -0.73 10.40 13.88
N TRP A 225 0.12 10.84 14.82
CA TRP A 225 -0.37 11.36 16.10
C TRP A 225 -1.08 12.72 15.93
N LEU A 226 -0.66 13.56 14.98
CA LEU A 226 -1.38 14.80 14.62
C LEU A 226 -2.81 14.50 14.16
N ALA A 227 -2.99 13.47 13.33
CA ALA A 227 -4.30 13.03 12.84
C ALA A 227 -5.20 12.53 13.99
N MET A 228 -4.65 11.79 14.94
CA MET A 228 -5.38 11.40 16.17
C MET A 228 -5.77 12.62 17.03
N GLN A 229 -4.87 13.60 17.18
CA GLN A 229 -5.17 14.84 17.90
C GLN A 229 -6.25 15.69 17.22
N LEU A 230 -6.24 15.75 15.88
CA LEU A 230 -7.26 16.41 15.07
C LEU A 230 -8.66 15.84 15.36
N THR A 231 -8.81 14.52 15.36
CA THR A 231 -10.07 13.84 15.72
C THR A 231 -10.48 14.13 17.16
N ARG A 232 -9.56 14.03 18.12
CA ARG A 232 -9.87 14.32 19.54
C ARG A 232 -10.37 15.75 19.73
N ASN A 233 -9.67 16.73 19.16
CA ASN A 233 -10.02 18.15 19.29
C ASN A 233 -11.33 18.46 18.55
N GLY A 234 -11.54 17.88 17.37
CA GLY A 234 -12.79 18.00 16.62
C GLY A 234 -13.99 17.42 17.37
N ALA A 235 -13.84 16.25 17.98
CA ALA A 235 -14.89 15.67 18.83
C ALA A 235 -15.21 16.54 20.05
N ARG A 236 -14.21 17.15 20.72
CA ARG A 236 -14.44 18.12 21.81
C ARG A 236 -15.31 19.31 21.33
N ALA A 237 -14.99 19.87 20.16
CA ALA A 237 -15.76 20.96 19.56
C ALA A 237 -17.21 20.54 19.24
N THR A 238 -17.40 19.40 18.58
CA THR A 238 -18.71 18.80 18.24
C THR A 238 -19.59 18.55 19.46
N LEU A 239 -19.00 18.25 20.62
CA LEU A 239 -19.70 18.02 21.89
C LEU A 239 -19.87 19.29 22.75
N HIS A 240 -19.83 20.47 22.12
CA HIS A 240 -20.08 21.79 22.71
C HIS A 240 -19.08 22.19 23.82
N ARG A 241 -17.80 21.89 23.59
CA ARG A 241 -16.66 22.50 24.28
C ARG A 241 -15.78 23.23 23.25
N PRO A 242 -16.00 24.54 23.03
CA PRO A 242 -15.21 25.31 22.08
C PRO A 242 -13.72 25.26 22.43
N TRP A 243 -12.89 25.05 21.41
CA TRP A 243 -11.45 25.19 21.47
C TRP A 243 -11.01 26.27 20.46
N ALA A 244 -9.77 26.77 20.59
CA ALA A 244 -9.18 27.75 19.67
C ALA A 244 -9.15 27.20 18.22
N PRO A 245 -9.86 27.81 17.24
CA PRO A 245 -9.85 27.36 15.85
C PRO A 245 -8.45 27.30 15.23
N GLU A 246 -7.55 28.19 15.68
CA GLU A 246 -6.17 28.33 15.22
C GLU A 246 -5.37 27.02 15.40
N THR A 247 -5.66 26.24 16.46
CA THR A 247 -5.02 24.92 16.68
C THR A 247 -5.41 23.91 15.61
N THR A 248 -6.66 23.93 15.13
CA THR A 248 -7.14 22.98 14.11
C THR A 248 -6.46 23.25 12.77
N THR A 249 -6.36 24.52 12.37
CA THR A 249 -5.63 24.94 11.17
C THR A 249 -4.17 24.50 11.23
N GLN A 250 -3.48 24.74 12.35
CA GLN A 250 -2.08 24.33 12.52
C GLN A 250 -1.88 22.81 12.39
N LEU A 251 -2.75 21.99 13.01
CA LEU A 251 -2.67 20.53 12.89
C LEU A 251 -2.87 20.06 11.44
N LEU A 252 -3.79 20.70 10.71
CA LEU A 252 -4.07 20.40 9.31
C LEU A 252 -2.93 20.86 8.39
N ASP A 253 -2.35 22.05 8.61
CA ASP A 253 -1.20 22.53 7.84
C ASP A 253 0.00 21.57 7.98
N LEU A 254 0.27 21.07 9.20
CA LEU A 254 1.32 20.08 9.46
C LEU A 254 1.03 18.73 8.78
N LEU A 255 -0.22 18.27 8.80
CA LEU A 255 -0.63 17.03 8.10
C LEU A 255 -0.59 17.18 6.58
N GLU A 256 -0.99 18.34 6.03
CA GLU A 256 -0.93 18.60 4.59
C GLU A 256 0.51 18.77 4.08
N ALA A 257 1.43 19.31 4.89
CA ALA A 257 2.86 19.39 4.57
C ALA A 257 3.54 18.00 4.44
N ASP A 258 2.95 16.97 5.05
CA ASP A 258 3.40 15.58 4.95
C ASP A 258 2.86 14.86 3.69
N TYR A 259 2.06 15.53 2.83
CA TYR A 259 1.54 14.94 1.59
C TYR A 259 2.63 14.71 0.53
N VAL A 260 2.74 13.50 -0.01
CA VAL A 260 3.79 13.14 -1.01
C VAL A 260 3.27 12.91 -2.44
N GLY A 261 1.96 12.83 -2.63
CA GLY A 261 1.33 12.54 -3.93
C GLY A 261 0.59 11.20 -3.97
N ASP A 262 -0.17 10.97 -5.04
CA ASP A 262 -0.95 9.74 -5.32
C ASP A 262 -1.92 9.32 -4.19
N GLY A 263 -2.36 10.31 -3.39
CA GLY A 263 -3.15 10.13 -2.18
C GLY A 263 -2.35 9.89 -0.90
N PHE A 264 -1.07 9.54 -0.98
CA PHE A 264 -0.26 9.18 0.19
C PHE A 264 0.31 10.37 0.96
N TYR A 265 0.42 10.17 2.26
CA TYR A 265 1.13 11.00 3.21
C TYR A 265 2.35 10.25 3.75
N ALA A 266 3.48 10.97 3.83
CA ALA A 266 4.61 10.62 4.66
C ALA A 266 4.22 10.76 6.14
N ASP A 267 4.64 9.82 6.99
CA ASP A 267 4.36 9.88 8.43
C ASP A 267 5.41 10.76 9.16
N SER A 268 5.63 12.02 8.75
CA SER A 268 6.73 12.89 9.20
C SER A 268 8.14 12.31 9.02
N ASN A 269 8.31 11.48 7.99
CA ASN A 269 9.59 11.21 7.34
C ASN A 269 9.29 11.03 5.85
N PRO A 270 9.90 11.78 4.92
CA PRO A 270 9.52 11.82 3.48
C PRO A 270 9.76 10.51 2.72
N ARG A 271 10.31 9.49 3.39
CA ARG A 271 10.46 8.12 2.90
C ARG A 271 9.66 7.10 3.72
N ARG A 272 8.82 7.48 4.68
CA ARG A 272 7.96 6.56 5.44
C ARG A 272 6.52 6.60 4.94
N VAL A 273 6.25 5.81 3.90
CA VAL A 273 4.91 5.47 3.45
C VAL A 273 4.61 4.02 3.83
N ASP A 274 3.49 3.81 4.51
CA ASP A 274 2.99 2.50 4.93
C ASP A 274 1.47 2.57 5.20
N TRP A 275 0.91 1.47 5.72
CA TRP A 275 -0.51 1.32 6.03
C TRP A 275 -1.07 2.32 7.05
N TYR A 276 -0.27 3.17 7.71
CA TYR A 276 -0.79 4.27 8.54
C TYR A 276 -1.66 5.28 7.79
N ASN A 277 -1.48 5.39 6.47
CA ASN A 277 -2.39 6.10 5.58
C ASN A 277 -3.83 5.57 5.73
N GLY A 278 -3.98 4.25 5.75
CA GLY A 278 -5.26 3.55 5.89
C GLY A 278 -5.72 3.33 7.34
N PHE A 279 -4.80 3.02 8.26
CA PHE A 279 -5.08 2.84 9.69
C PHE A 279 -5.61 4.12 10.34
N VAL A 280 -4.96 5.25 10.04
CA VAL A 280 -5.11 6.52 10.79
C VAL A 280 -5.37 7.69 9.85
N ILE A 281 -4.42 8.08 8.99
CA ILE A 281 -4.37 9.43 8.41
C ILE A 281 -5.67 9.76 7.64
N HIS A 282 -6.04 8.97 6.63
CA HIS A 282 -7.29 9.22 5.89
C HIS A 282 -8.55 8.96 6.72
N ALA A 283 -8.51 8.05 7.69
CA ALA A 283 -9.67 7.74 8.54
C ALA A 283 -10.02 8.94 9.45
N GLU A 284 -9.01 9.55 10.08
CA GLU A 284 -9.20 10.75 10.90
C GLU A 284 -9.47 12.00 10.06
N LEU A 285 -8.85 12.15 8.88
CA LEU A 285 -9.16 13.22 7.94
C LEU A 285 -10.60 13.13 7.40
N ALA A 286 -11.13 11.92 7.15
CA ALA A 286 -12.54 11.72 6.79
C ALA A 286 -13.49 12.11 7.93
N ARG A 287 -13.15 11.77 9.19
CA ARG A 287 -13.90 12.19 10.38
C ARG A 287 -13.90 13.71 10.55
N TRP A 288 -12.74 14.35 10.41
CA TRP A 288 -12.65 15.82 10.43
C TRP A 288 -13.52 16.46 9.35
N ARG A 289 -13.48 15.98 8.09
CA ARG A 289 -14.35 16.48 7.02
C ARG A 289 -15.84 16.33 7.37
N SER A 290 -16.24 15.18 7.91
CA SER A 290 -17.64 14.90 8.27
C SER A 290 -18.15 15.80 9.41
N TRP A 291 -17.32 16.12 10.41
CA TRP A 291 -17.75 16.91 11.57
C TRP A 291 -17.55 18.42 11.43
N GLN A 292 -16.52 18.84 10.67
CA GLN A 292 -16.05 20.23 10.65
C GLN A 292 -15.69 20.73 9.24
N GLY A 293 -15.84 19.93 8.18
CA GLY A 293 -15.47 20.33 6.81
C GLY A 293 -16.19 21.58 6.29
N GLU A 294 -17.36 21.90 6.84
CA GLU A 294 -18.09 23.15 6.53
C GLU A 294 -17.37 24.43 7.02
N THR A 295 -16.44 24.34 7.99
CA THR A 295 -15.68 25.51 8.47
C THR A 295 -14.51 25.88 7.56
N ASP A 296 -14.00 24.94 6.77
CA ASP A 296 -13.00 25.17 5.71
C ASP A 296 -13.35 24.32 4.47
N PRO A 297 -14.35 24.73 3.66
CA PRO A 297 -14.85 23.93 2.54
C PRO A 297 -13.83 23.72 1.42
N GLU A 298 -12.84 24.60 1.29
CA GLU A 298 -11.78 24.46 0.28
C GLU A 298 -10.79 23.37 0.70
N ARG A 299 -10.29 23.42 1.94
CA ARG A 299 -9.43 22.38 2.50
C ARG A 299 -10.14 21.03 2.59
N ALA A 300 -11.42 21.02 2.96
CA ALA A 300 -12.24 19.81 2.93
C ALA A 300 -12.31 19.19 1.52
N ARG A 301 -12.41 20.01 0.47
CA ARG A 301 -12.37 19.55 -0.93
C ARG A 301 -10.99 19.00 -1.32
N ARG A 302 -9.89 19.64 -0.92
CA ARG A 302 -8.51 19.14 -1.15
C ARG A 302 -8.31 17.77 -0.51
N ILE A 303 -8.63 17.65 0.77
CA ILE A 303 -8.50 16.41 1.55
C ILE A 303 -9.42 15.31 1.00
N ALA A 304 -10.62 15.66 0.52
CA ALA A 304 -11.50 14.73 -0.19
C ALA A 304 -10.84 14.20 -1.49
N GLY A 305 -10.21 15.07 -2.29
CA GLY A 305 -9.46 14.65 -3.48
C GLY A 305 -8.29 13.72 -3.15
N ARG A 306 -7.46 14.07 -2.15
CA ARG A 306 -6.36 13.21 -1.67
C ARG A 306 -6.85 11.86 -1.15
N THR A 307 -7.98 11.84 -0.43
CA THR A 307 -8.60 10.59 0.08
C THR A 307 -9.19 9.74 -1.04
N ARG A 308 -9.85 10.35 -2.04
CA ARG A 308 -10.29 9.64 -3.25
C ARG A 308 -9.11 8.98 -3.98
N ALA A 309 -8.02 9.74 -4.19
CA ALA A 309 -6.83 9.21 -4.84
C ALA A 309 -6.27 7.99 -4.10
N TYR A 310 -6.14 8.04 -2.77
CA TYR A 310 -5.70 6.91 -1.95
C TYR A 310 -6.63 5.69 -2.06
N LEU A 311 -7.95 5.90 -1.89
CA LEU A 311 -8.94 4.82 -2.00
C LEU A 311 -8.99 4.22 -3.40
N GLY A 312 -8.70 4.99 -4.46
CA GLY A 312 -8.55 4.51 -5.83
C GLY A 312 -7.35 3.59 -6.04
N GLN A 313 -6.29 3.70 -5.22
CA GLN A 313 -5.14 2.79 -5.27
C GLN A 313 -5.44 1.45 -4.59
N LEU A 314 -6.19 1.47 -3.47
CA LEU A 314 -6.36 0.30 -2.59
C LEU A 314 -6.80 -1.01 -3.30
N PRO A 315 -7.73 -1.02 -4.29
CA PRO A 315 -8.10 -2.26 -4.99
C PRO A 315 -6.92 -2.95 -5.71
N TYR A 316 -5.93 -2.18 -6.18
CA TYR A 316 -4.73 -2.70 -6.84
C TYR A 316 -3.64 -3.14 -5.84
N LEU A 317 -3.82 -2.88 -4.54
CA LEU A 317 -2.94 -3.35 -3.46
C LEU A 317 -3.42 -4.65 -2.82
N MET A 318 -4.55 -5.20 -3.30
CA MET A 318 -5.25 -6.36 -2.74
C MET A 318 -5.34 -7.49 -3.77
N ASP A 319 -5.02 -8.70 -3.35
CA ASP A 319 -5.22 -9.90 -4.17
C ASP A 319 -6.68 -10.39 -4.19
N GLY A 320 -6.97 -11.44 -4.96
CA GLY A 320 -8.31 -12.02 -5.09
C GLY A 320 -8.93 -12.53 -3.77
N GLU A 321 -8.14 -12.82 -2.73
CA GLU A 321 -8.69 -13.20 -1.42
C GLU A 321 -8.90 -11.99 -0.49
N GLY A 322 -8.41 -10.82 -0.86
CA GLY A 322 -8.50 -9.57 -0.10
C GLY A 322 -7.32 -9.36 0.86
N ARG A 323 -6.17 -9.98 0.57
CA ARG A 323 -4.94 -9.85 1.36
C ARG A 323 -4.14 -8.63 0.88
N LEU A 324 -3.57 -7.86 1.80
CA LEU A 324 -2.71 -6.70 1.53
C LEU A 324 -1.25 -7.10 1.74
N ALA A 325 -0.34 -6.64 0.88
CA ALA A 325 1.09 -6.87 1.04
C ALA A 325 1.58 -6.48 2.46
N PRO A 326 2.27 -7.36 3.22
CA PRO A 326 2.66 -7.12 4.61
C PRO A 326 3.91 -6.22 4.71
N LEU A 327 3.82 -5.01 4.14
CA LEU A 327 4.82 -3.94 4.21
C LEU A 327 4.61 -3.05 5.43
N GLY A 328 5.71 -2.71 6.09
CA GLY A 328 5.74 -1.69 7.14
C GLY A 328 5.28 -2.19 8.52
N ARG A 329 4.93 -1.23 9.38
CA ARG A 329 4.73 -1.45 10.82
C ARG A 329 3.27 -1.72 11.22
N SER A 330 3.08 -2.24 12.43
CA SER A 330 1.78 -2.50 13.06
C SER A 330 0.87 -3.51 12.33
N LEU A 331 1.45 -4.43 11.56
CA LEU A 331 0.71 -5.39 10.74
C LEU A 331 -0.26 -6.26 11.56
N GLY A 332 -0.05 -6.45 12.87
CA GLY A 332 -1.01 -7.11 13.76
C GLY A 332 -2.38 -6.41 13.90
N TYR A 333 -2.53 -5.17 13.40
CA TYR A 333 -3.82 -4.50 13.25
C TYR A 333 -4.65 -5.02 12.06
N ARG A 334 -4.07 -5.84 11.17
CA ARG A 334 -4.79 -6.62 10.13
C ARG A 334 -5.68 -5.73 9.26
N SER A 335 -6.95 -6.10 9.09
CA SER A 335 -7.96 -5.37 8.30
C SER A 335 -8.22 -3.93 8.75
N ALA A 336 -7.68 -3.45 9.88
CA ALA A 336 -7.67 -2.02 10.18
C ALA A 336 -6.99 -1.18 9.10
N ALA A 337 -6.17 -1.76 8.22
CA ALA A 337 -5.60 -1.05 7.06
C ALA A 337 -6.70 -0.46 6.15
N LEU A 338 -7.92 -1.02 6.20
CA LEU A 338 -9.11 -0.51 5.51
C LEU A 338 -9.96 0.45 6.38
N SER A 339 -9.44 0.98 7.49
CA SER A 339 -10.18 1.94 8.35
C SER A 339 -10.53 3.22 7.59
N ALA A 340 -9.66 3.69 6.69
CA ALA A 340 -9.94 4.82 5.81
C ALA A 340 -11.13 4.58 4.88
N LEU A 341 -11.21 3.38 4.27
CA LEU A 341 -12.34 2.96 3.44
C LEU A 341 -13.63 2.91 4.27
N ALA A 342 -13.59 2.27 5.44
CA ALA A 342 -14.74 2.18 6.34
C ALA A 342 -15.22 3.57 6.82
N ALA A 343 -14.30 4.47 7.18
CA ALA A 343 -14.61 5.83 7.60
C ALA A 343 -15.18 6.69 6.46
N SER A 344 -14.66 6.54 5.23
CA SER A 344 -15.14 7.27 4.05
C SER A 344 -16.56 6.83 3.65
N VAL A 345 -16.85 5.52 3.68
CA VAL A 345 -18.22 5.01 3.45
C VAL A 345 -19.20 5.50 4.53
N VAL A 346 -18.78 5.54 5.81
CA VAL A 346 -19.62 6.05 6.91
C VAL A 346 -19.82 7.58 6.83
N ALA A 347 -18.82 8.32 6.33
CA ALA A 347 -18.94 9.76 6.06
C ALA A 347 -19.86 10.08 4.86
N GLY A 348 -20.30 9.07 4.10
CA GLY A 348 -21.16 9.24 2.92
C GLY A 348 -20.42 9.65 1.64
N ASP A 349 -19.09 9.45 1.58
CA ASP A 349 -18.32 9.70 0.38
C ASP A 349 -18.64 8.65 -0.72
N ASP A 350 -18.99 9.10 -1.94
CA ASP A 350 -19.16 8.24 -3.12
C ASP A 350 -17.84 8.13 -3.92
N PHE A 351 -16.72 7.88 -3.22
CA PHE A 351 -15.39 7.75 -3.84
C PHE A 351 -15.11 6.36 -4.41
N MET A 352 -15.93 5.37 -4.04
CA MET A 352 -15.81 3.98 -4.48
C MET A 352 -17.20 3.35 -4.51
N ALA A 353 -17.46 2.51 -5.52
CA ALA A 353 -18.73 1.81 -5.62
C ALA A 353 -19.00 0.95 -4.37
N PRO A 354 -20.20 1.02 -3.74
CA PRO A 354 -20.49 0.32 -2.49
C PRO A 354 -20.24 -1.21 -2.53
N GLY A 355 -20.53 -1.85 -3.66
CA GLY A 355 -20.20 -3.27 -3.88
C GLY A 355 -18.70 -3.60 -3.87
N LEU A 356 -17.85 -2.71 -4.40
CA LEU A 356 -16.39 -2.87 -4.37
C LEU A 356 -15.84 -2.62 -2.96
N ALA A 357 -16.37 -1.59 -2.28
CA ALA A 357 -16.02 -1.30 -0.89
C ALA A 357 -16.36 -2.48 0.04
N ARG A 358 -17.52 -3.15 -0.15
CA ARG A 358 -17.87 -4.35 0.62
C ARG A 358 -16.97 -5.53 0.27
N ARG A 359 -16.65 -5.76 -1.01
CA ARG A 359 -15.71 -6.82 -1.46
C ARG A 359 -14.38 -6.74 -0.73
N MET A 360 -13.79 -5.54 -0.65
CA MET A 360 -12.48 -5.32 -0.01
C MET A 360 -12.53 -5.58 1.50
N LEU A 361 -13.45 -4.94 2.22
CA LEU A 361 -13.58 -5.12 3.67
C LEU A 361 -13.93 -6.57 4.03
N SER A 362 -14.85 -7.20 3.28
CA SER A 362 -15.28 -8.58 3.52
C SER A 362 -14.18 -9.58 3.21
N GLY A 363 -13.45 -9.40 2.10
CA GLY A 363 -12.31 -10.26 1.74
C GLY A 363 -11.23 -10.23 2.82
N SER A 364 -10.79 -9.03 3.20
CA SER A 364 -9.76 -8.87 4.24
C SER A 364 -10.17 -9.43 5.60
N LEU A 365 -11.40 -9.15 6.06
CA LEU A 365 -11.86 -9.66 7.36
C LEU A 365 -12.04 -11.19 7.35
N ARG A 366 -12.58 -11.75 6.26
CA ARG A 366 -12.74 -13.19 6.05
C ARG A 366 -11.40 -13.89 6.05
N TYR A 367 -10.42 -13.36 5.33
CA TYR A 367 -9.08 -13.88 5.28
C TYR A 367 -8.44 -13.94 6.68
N HIS A 368 -8.45 -12.84 7.44
CA HIS A 368 -7.84 -12.84 8.77
C HIS A 368 -8.58 -13.78 9.74
N GLN A 369 -9.91 -13.87 9.68
CA GLN A 369 -10.68 -14.87 10.45
C GLN A 369 -10.24 -16.30 10.12
N GLN A 370 -10.11 -16.64 8.83
CA GLN A 370 -9.66 -17.95 8.37
C GLN A 370 -8.19 -18.23 8.72
N ALA A 371 -7.33 -17.21 8.68
CA ALA A 371 -5.93 -17.25 9.09
C ALA A 371 -5.73 -17.25 10.62
N GLY A 372 -6.76 -17.54 11.43
CA GLY A 372 -6.62 -17.74 12.88
C GLY A 372 -6.59 -16.47 13.73
N MET A 373 -7.23 -15.37 13.29
CA MET A 373 -7.31 -14.10 14.05
C MET A 373 -7.83 -14.25 15.49
N PHE A 374 -8.66 -15.25 15.78
CA PHE A 374 -9.18 -15.51 17.13
C PHE A 374 -8.52 -16.72 17.79
N ALA A 375 -8.17 -16.57 19.06
CA ALA A 375 -7.84 -17.67 19.96
C ALA A 375 -9.12 -18.42 20.41
N GLY A 376 -8.94 -19.53 21.15
CA GLY A 376 -10.04 -20.38 21.61
C GLY A 376 -11.01 -19.71 22.61
N ASP A 377 -10.56 -18.66 23.30
CA ASP A 377 -11.34 -17.82 24.23
C ASP A 377 -11.99 -16.60 23.54
N SER A 378 -11.93 -16.53 22.19
CA SER A 378 -12.34 -15.38 21.37
C SER A 378 -11.54 -14.09 21.58
N THR A 379 -10.41 -14.12 22.31
CA THR A 379 -9.43 -13.04 22.24
C THR A 379 -8.69 -13.03 20.90
N LEU A 380 -8.04 -11.93 20.55
CA LEU A 380 -7.27 -11.81 19.32
C LEU A 380 -5.86 -12.40 19.48
N THR A 381 -5.44 -13.19 18.49
CA THR A 381 -4.07 -13.70 18.42
C THR A 381 -3.08 -12.55 18.17
N SER A 382 -1.83 -12.73 18.60
CA SER A 382 -0.75 -11.75 18.47
C SER A 382 0.06 -12.05 17.21
N GLY A 383 -0.36 -11.51 16.06
CA GLY A 383 0.23 -11.80 14.75
C GLY A 383 -0.47 -11.11 13.58
N TYR A 384 -0.02 -11.33 12.35
CA TYR A 384 -0.75 -10.92 11.13
C TYR A 384 -1.71 -12.06 10.73
N GLN A 385 -1.16 -13.23 10.42
CA GLN A 385 -1.88 -14.51 10.32
C GLN A 385 -1.74 -15.25 11.66
N GLY A 386 -2.81 -15.36 12.44
CA GLY A 386 -2.79 -16.14 13.67
C GLY A 386 -1.79 -15.65 14.71
N GLN A 387 -1.10 -16.58 15.36
CA GLN A 387 -0.12 -16.29 16.41
C GLN A 387 1.29 -16.19 15.80
N GLN A 388 1.73 -14.97 15.53
CA GLN A 388 3.04 -14.63 14.94
C GLN A 388 3.68 -13.49 15.77
N PRO A 389 4.07 -13.70 17.04
CA PRO A 389 4.48 -12.61 17.94
C PRO A 389 5.66 -11.77 17.43
N ARG A 390 6.43 -12.29 16.46
CA ARG A 390 7.61 -11.65 15.86
C ARG A 390 7.28 -10.56 14.84
N VAL A 391 6.04 -10.53 14.31
CA VAL A 391 5.55 -9.37 13.51
C VAL A 391 5.34 -8.12 14.35
N LEU A 392 5.21 -8.27 15.67
CA LEU A 392 4.78 -7.18 16.52
C LEU A 392 5.97 -6.26 16.86
N GLU A 393 5.74 -4.95 16.90
CA GLU A 393 6.71 -4.02 17.49
C GLU A 393 6.78 -4.17 19.00
N HIS A 394 7.89 -3.75 19.63
CA HIS A 394 8.08 -3.80 21.08
C HIS A 394 7.00 -3.07 21.90
N TYR A 395 6.27 -2.13 21.31
CA TYR A 395 5.15 -1.41 21.96
C TYR A 395 3.83 -2.19 21.86
N MET A 396 3.67 -3.10 20.90
CA MET A 396 2.44 -3.86 20.73
C MET A 396 2.27 -4.89 21.85
N ARG A 397 1.04 -5.03 22.30
CA ARG A 397 0.61 -5.92 23.38
C ARG A 397 -0.67 -6.65 22.94
N PRO A 398 -1.19 -7.61 23.73
CA PRO A 398 -2.43 -8.31 23.39
C PRO A 398 -3.62 -7.36 23.20
N GLY A 399 -3.72 -6.30 24.01
CA GLY A 399 -4.76 -5.26 23.85
C GLY A 399 -4.64 -4.45 22.56
N SER A 400 -3.42 -4.26 22.04
CA SER A 400 -3.17 -3.48 20.84
C SER A 400 -3.84 -4.08 19.60
N GLN A 401 -4.02 -5.41 19.54
CA GLN A 401 -4.61 -6.13 18.41
C GLN A 401 -6.06 -5.69 18.12
N TYR A 402 -6.78 -5.22 19.14
CA TYR A 402 -8.17 -4.76 19.01
C TYR A 402 -8.34 -3.52 18.13
N PHE A 403 -7.26 -2.90 17.66
CA PHE A 403 -7.31 -1.84 16.65
C PHE A 403 -8.01 -2.30 15.35
N VAL A 404 -8.06 -3.61 15.08
CA VAL A 404 -8.88 -4.24 14.01
C VAL A 404 -10.37 -3.87 14.08
N SER A 405 -10.89 -3.49 15.26
CA SER A 405 -12.27 -3.04 15.46
C SER A 405 -12.68 -1.88 14.55
N ARG A 406 -11.72 -1.05 14.13
CA ARG A 406 -11.93 0.08 13.20
C ARG A 406 -12.35 -0.38 11.79
N ALA A 407 -12.08 -1.62 11.40
CA ALA A 407 -12.61 -2.20 10.16
C ALA A 407 -14.14 -2.45 10.22
N LEU A 408 -14.73 -2.49 11.41
CA LEU A 408 -16.17 -2.70 11.62
C LEU A 408 -16.99 -1.40 11.70
N GLN A 409 -16.39 -0.23 11.42
CA GLN A 409 -17.08 1.08 11.48
C GLN A 409 -18.36 1.13 10.61
N VAL A 410 -18.41 0.37 9.52
CA VAL A 410 -19.59 0.24 8.65
C VAL A 410 -20.84 -0.33 9.35
N LEU A 411 -20.74 -0.89 10.56
CA LEU A 411 -21.90 -1.30 11.37
C LEU A 411 -22.79 -0.13 11.83
N ALA A 412 -22.29 1.11 11.73
CA ALA A 412 -23.10 2.33 11.86
C ALA A 412 -24.17 2.48 10.77
N LEU A 413 -24.03 1.77 9.65
CA LEU A 413 -24.94 1.87 8.52
C LEU A 413 -26.18 0.98 8.72
N PRO A 414 -27.39 1.48 8.42
CA PRO A 414 -28.63 0.70 8.48
C PRO A 414 -28.61 -0.43 7.44
N PRO A 415 -29.30 -1.57 7.67
CA PRO A 415 -29.22 -2.74 6.79
C PRO A 415 -29.67 -2.48 5.34
N GLU A 416 -30.46 -1.44 5.09
CA GLU A 416 -30.90 -1.02 3.75
C GLU A 416 -29.84 -0.23 2.97
N HIS A 417 -28.74 0.20 3.61
CA HIS A 417 -27.71 1.03 2.97
C HIS A 417 -27.05 0.31 1.79
N ARG A 418 -26.71 1.04 0.71
CA ARG A 418 -26.12 0.50 -0.53
C ARG A 418 -24.90 -0.41 -0.29
N PHE A 419 -24.09 -0.09 0.73
CA PHE A 419 -22.97 -0.94 1.16
C PHE A 419 -23.37 -2.38 1.50
N TRP A 420 -24.56 -2.61 2.06
CA TRP A 420 -25.07 -3.94 2.41
C TRP A 420 -25.92 -4.59 1.31
N THR A 421 -26.55 -3.79 0.44
CA THR A 421 -27.58 -4.24 -0.50
C THR A 421 -27.11 -4.37 -1.96
N GLU A 422 -26.08 -3.63 -2.38
CA GLU A 422 -25.50 -3.82 -3.72
C GLU A 422 -24.74 -5.14 -3.82
N VAL A 423 -24.60 -5.68 -5.04
CA VAL A 423 -23.81 -6.89 -5.29
C VAL A 423 -22.32 -6.57 -5.17
N GLU A 424 -21.52 -7.44 -4.54
CA GLU A 424 -20.07 -7.32 -4.52
C GLU A 424 -19.51 -7.21 -5.95
N GLN A 425 -18.58 -6.29 -6.15
CA GLN A 425 -17.90 -6.12 -7.42
C GLN A 425 -16.53 -6.82 -7.38
N PRO A 426 -16.02 -7.33 -8.51
CA PRO A 426 -14.70 -7.93 -8.58
C PRO A 426 -13.59 -6.93 -8.25
N LEU A 427 -12.53 -7.41 -7.60
CA LEU A 427 -11.25 -6.71 -7.49
C LEU A 427 -10.52 -6.72 -8.84
N PRO A 428 -9.54 -5.82 -9.09
CA PRO A 428 -8.64 -5.90 -10.25
C PRO A 428 -8.03 -7.30 -10.43
N ALA A 429 -7.64 -7.96 -9.33
CA ALA A 429 -7.11 -9.32 -9.31
C ALA A 429 -8.10 -10.40 -9.81
N ASP A 430 -9.40 -10.24 -9.54
CA ASP A 430 -10.44 -11.15 -10.03
C ASP A 430 -10.61 -11.05 -11.57
N LEU A 431 -10.23 -9.92 -12.15
CA LEU A 431 -10.52 -9.54 -13.53
C LEU A 431 -9.39 -9.91 -14.51
N GLY A 432 -8.11 -9.79 -14.11
CA GLY A 432 -6.99 -10.02 -15.02
C GLY A 432 -5.62 -9.69 -14.42
N ASP A 433 -4.61 -9.79 -15.27
CA ASP A 433 -3.27 -9.29 -14.98
C ASP A 433 -3.28 -7.76 -14.92
N PHE A 434 -2.43 -7.20 -14.06
CA PHE A 434 -2.18 -5.77 -14.04
C PHE A 434 -0.78 -5.47 -13.51
N THR A 435 -0.30 -4.28 -13.85
CA THR A 435 0.82 -3.65 -13.16
C THR A 435 0.36 -2.25 -12.76
N ARG A 436 0.64 -1.83 -11.52
CA ARG A 436 0.24 -0.54 -10.95
C ARG A 436 1.46 0.17 -10.39
N VAL A 437 1.65 1.43 -10.74
CA VAL A 437 2.79 2.23 -10.27
C VAL A 437 2.29 3.33 -9.35
N LEU A 438 3.04 3.63 -8.29
CA LEU A 438 2.78 4.69 -7.33
C LEU A 438 4.09 5.46 -7.09
N PRO A 439 4.47 6.41 -7.96
CA PRO A 439 5.76 7.09 -7.86
C PRO A 439 5.95 7.87 -6.56
N ALA A 440 4.88 8.43 -5.97
CA ALA A 440 4.95 9.10 -4.67
C ALA A 440 5.42 8.15 -3.55
N ALA A 441 4.90 6.92 -3.53
CA ALA A 441 5.29 5.87 -2.59
C ALA A 441 6.57 5.12 -2.99
N GLY A 442 7.00 5.27 -4.24
CA GLY A 442 8.07 4.49 -4.88
C GLY A 442 7.75 2.99 -4.92
N TRP A 443 6.50 2.65 -5.25
CA TRP A 443 6.02 1.27 -5.37
C TRP A 443 5.65 0.92 -6.81
N MET A 444 5.96 -0.32 -7.18
CA MET A 444 5.35 -1.02 -8.31
C MET A 444 4.62 -2.24 -7.75
N ILE A 445 3.40 -2.49 -8.18
CA ILE A 445 2.63 -3.67 -7.82
C ILE A 445 2.34 -4.43 -9.09
N ASP A 446 2.73 -5.70 -9.14
CA ASP A 446 2.45 -6.59 -10.26
C ASP A 446 1.48 -7.70 -9.82
N HIS A 447 0.59 -8.10 -10.73
CA HIS A 447 -0.35 -9.18 -10.52
C HIS A 447 -0.34 -10.14 -11.73
N ASP A 448 0.11 -11.38 -11.49
CA ASP A 448 0.01 -12.49 -12.44
C ASP A 448 -1.16 -13.40 -12.04
N ARG A 449 -2.24 -13.35 -12.83
CA ARG A 449 -3.44 -14.17 -12.65
C ARG A 449 -3.20 -15.64 -12.97
N ALA A 450 -2.22 -16.00 -13.79
CA ALA A 450 -1.89 -17.40 -14.03
C ALA A 450 -1.24 -18.05 -12.80
N VAL A 451 -0.51 -17.29 -11.97
CA VAL A 451 -0.07 -17.75 -10.63
C VAL A 451 -1.30 -18.09 -9.76
N ASP A 452 -2.30 -17.20 -9.71
CA ASP A 452 -3.55 -17.42 -8.96
C ASP A 452 -4.39 -18.59 -9.50
N LEU A 453 -4.59 -18.68 -10.82
CA LEU A 453 -5.42 -19.70 -11.47
C LEU A 453 -4.81 -21.10 -11.40
N ARG A 454 -3.47 -21.21 -11.36
CA ARG A 454 -2.75 -22.48 -11.24
C ARG A 454 -2.80 -23.06 -9.82
N ALA A 455 -3.71 -22.57 -8.97
CA ALA A 455 -4.02 -23.06 -7.63
C ALA A 455 -5.31 -23.91 -7.44
N PRO A 456 -5.74 -24.83 -8.35
CA PRO A 456 -6.98 -25.60 -8.14
C PRO A 456 -7.03 -26.37 -6.81
N GLY A 457 -8.00 -26.02 -5.96
CA GLY A 457 -8.30 -26.67 -4.68
C GLY A 457 -8.28 -25.74 -3.46
N ALA A 458 -7.53 -24.63 -3.53
CA ALA A 458 -7.53 -23.57 -2.53
C ALA A 458 -7.51 -22.22 -3.24
N ARG A 459 -8.30 -21.24 -2.82
CA ARG A 459 -8.23 -19.89 -3.38
C ARG A 459 -6.96 -19.23 -2.82
N ALA A 460 -5.93 -19.12 -3.65
CA ALA A 460 -4.58 -18.74 -3.25
C ALA A 460 -4.08 -17.61 -4.14
N GLY A 461 -4.31 -16.36 -3.72
CA GLY A 461 -3.96 -15.13 -4.45
C GLY A 461 -2.48 -14.79 -4.51
N ALA A 462 -1.60 -15.77 -4.78
CA ALA A 462 -0.15 -15.63 -4.66
C ALA A 462 0.48 -14.77 -5.77
N GLY A 463 -0.29 -14.37 -6.79
CA GLY A 463 0.16 -13.58 -7.93
C GLY A 463 0.42 -12.09 -7.65
N LEU A 464 -0.04 -11.53 -6.52
CA LEU A 464 0.18 -10.11 -6.19
C LEU A 464 1.51 -9.88 -5.45
N VAL A 465 2.39 -9.08 -6.06
CA VAL A 465 3.70 -8.70 -5.52
C VAL A 465 3.89 -7.18 -5.54
N LEU A 466 4.18 -6.58 -4.39
CA LEU A 466 4.55 -5.17 -4.24
C LEU A 466 6.08 -5.04 -4.14
N TYR A 467 6.68 -4.33 -5.08
CA TYR A 467 8.09 -3.93 -5.09
C TYR A 467 8.28 -2.58 -4.43
N ASN A 468 9.25 -2.48 -3.53
CA ASN A 468 9.47 -1.28 -2.70
C ASN A 468 10.82 -0.62 -3.00
N GLY A 469 10.81 0.45 -3.82
CA GLY A 469 11.99 1.24 -4.14
C GLY A 469 12.32 2.34 -3.11
N ARG A 470 11.30 2.99 -2.54
CA ARG A 470 11.47 4.22 -1.73
C ARG A 470 11.22 4.05 -0.23
N SER A 471 10.25 3.24 0.17
CA SER A 471 9.70 3.32 1.53
C SER A 471 10.61 2.66 2.57
N ILE A 472 11.02 3.42 3.59
CA ILE A 472 12.02 3.01 4.59
C ILE A 472 11.66 3.47 6.00
N ILE A 473 12.38 2.93 6.98
CA ILE A 473 12.45 3.47 8.34
C ILE A 473 13.87 3.30 8.89
N GLU A 474 14.32 4.27 9.68
CA GLU A 474 15.67 4.30 10.27
C GLU A 474 15.78 3.47 11.57
N LYS A 475 14.69 2.84 12.03
CA LYS A 475 14.67 2.02 13.25
C LYS A 475 15.16 0.59 12.97
N PRO A 476 16.25 0.11 13.61
CA PRO A 476 16.82 -1.21 13.31
C PRO A 476 15.88 -2.40 13.53
N ASP A 477 14.97 -2.34 14.50
CA ASP A 477 13.98 -3.40 14.80
C ASP A 477 12.88 -3.52 13.73
N TYR A 478 12.77 -2.52 12.84
CA TYR A 478 11.74 -2.41 11.81
C TYR A 478 12.35 -2.62 10.42
N HIS A 479 13.67 -2.80 10.33
CA HIS A 479 14.41 -2.90 9.08
C HIS A 479 13.76 -3.91 8.14
N ASP A 480 13.56 -5.14 8.60
CA ASP A 480 13.00 -6.22 7.80
C ASP A 480 11.61 -5.88 7.24
N ARG A 481 10.83 -5.09 7.98
CA ARG A 481 9.46 -4.68 7.63
C ARG A 481 9.40 -3.69 6.46
N TYR A 482 10.46 -2.91 6.22
CA TYR A 482 10.53 -1.92 5.13
C TYR A 482 11.62 -2.24 4.08
N MET A 483 12.59 -3.10 4.38
CA MET A 483 13.81 -3.26 3.58
C MET A 483 13.86 -4.55 2.76
N LYS A 484 12.73 -5.19 2.46
CA LYS A 484 12.67 -6.17 1.37
C LYS A 484 12.68 -5.46 0.01
N LEU A 485 13.03 -6.17 -1.06
CA LEU A 485 12.87 -5.66 -2.43
C LEU A 485 11.42 -5.86 -2.91
N ALA A 486 10.78 -6.95 -2.48
CA ALA A 486 9.44 -7.37 -2.88
C ALA A 486 8.63 -7.95 -1.70
N TYR A 487 7.30 -7.83 -1.76
CA TYR A 487 6.34 -8.26 -0.75
C TYR A 487 5.14 -8.96 -1.43
N GLY A 488 5.02 -10.28 -1.30
CA GLY A 488 3.85 -11.02 -1.75
C GLY A 488 2.67 -10.87 -0.78
N ALA A 489 1.42 -10.82 -1.28
CA ALA A 489 0.23 -10.66 -0.45
C ALA A 489 -0.07 -11.86 0.49
N TRP A 490 0.37 -13.07 0.11
CA TRP A 490 0.26 -14.28 0.96
C TRP A 490 1.35 -14.38 2.02
N GLN A 491 2.60 -14.12 1.65
CA GLN A 491 3.73 -14.63 2.40
C GLN A 491 4.14 -13.69 3.55
N TRP A 492 3.92 -14.18 4.77
CA TRP A 492 4.60 -13.67 5.97
C TRP A 492 6.11 -13.99 5.92
N PHE A 493 6.92 -13.18 6.61
CA PHE A 493 8.37 -13.38 6.72
C PHE A 493 8.74 -14.82 7.10
N ALA A 494 9.83 -15.35 6.53
CA ALA A 494 10.45 -16.61 6.94
C ALA A 494 10.38 -16.85 8.45
N GLU A 495 10.14 -18.09 8.85
CA GLU A 495 10.10 -18.48 10.25
C GLU A 495 11.42 -18.12 10.95
N GLU A 496 11.38 -17.01 11.66
CA GLU A 496 12.54 -16.25 12.15
C GLU A 496 13.24 -16.97 13.34
N ASN A 497 12.93 -18.25 13.56
CA ASN A 497 12.94 -19.03 14.80
C ASN A 497 14.28 -19.15 15.56
N ASP A 498 15.42 -18.80 14.95
CA ASP A 498 16.75 -18.81 15.61
C ASP A 498 17.26 -17.41 16.00
N GLY A 499 16.55 -16.34 15.60
CA GLY A 499 16.96 -14.95 15.84
C GLY A 499 17.72 -14.31 14.68
N ARG A 500 17.95 -15.02 13.57
CA ARG A 500 18.53 -14.47 12.34
C ARG A 500 17.49 -13.77 11.48
N ARG A 501 17.99 -12.93 10.57
CA ARG A 501 17.19 -11.96 9.82
C ARG A 501 16.63 -12.58 8.53
N PRO A 502 15.41 -12.20 8.11
CA PRO A 502 14.76 -12.77 6.93
C PRO A 502 15.43 -12.32 5.61
N TYR A 503 16.14 -13.25 4.96
CA TYR A 503 16.81 -13.04 3.68
C TYR A 503 15.88 -13.02 2.45
N ASP A 504 14.60 -13.40 2.62
CA ASP A 504 13.66 -13.55 1.50
C ASP A 504 13.55 -12.27 0.67
N SER A 505 13.74 -12.42 -0.65
CA SER A 505 13.71 -11.33 -1.63
C SER A 505 14.78 -10.24 -1.46
N GLN A 506 15.84 -10.44 -0.66
CA GLN A 506 16.99 -9.53 -0.60
C GLN A 506 18.19 -10.07 -1.40
N LEU A 507 19.09 -9.18 -1.84
CA LEU A 507 20.43 -9.55 -2.27
C LEU A 507 21.42 -9.29 -1.12
N THR A 508 22.18 -10.32 -0.75
CA THR A 508 23.23 -10.28 0.27
C THR A 508 24.59 -10.41 -0.41
N SER A 509 25.60 -9.65 0.05
CA SER A 509 27.00 -9.96 -0.28
C SER A 509 27.53 -10.95 0.76
N ALA A 510 28.37 -11.90 0.35
CA ALA A 510 29.17 -12.68 1.30
C ALA A 510 30.62 -12.92 0.80
N GLY A 511 31.59 -12.56 1.63
CA GLY A 511 33.03 -12.71 1.41
C GLY A 511 33.60 -13.98 2.03
N ALA A 512 33.31 -14.22 3.33
CA ALA A 512 33.72 -15.40 4.10
C ALA A 512 32.54 -16.34 4.47
N GLY A 513 31.30 -15.97 4.11
CA GLY A 513 30.12 -16.83 4.25
C GLY A 513 29.24 -16.48 5.45
N ASP A 514 29.16 -15.20 5.81
CA ASP A 514 28.28 -14.67 6.84
C ASP A 514 27.15 -13.81 6.25
N PHE A 515 25.94 -14.37 6.24
CA PHE A 515 24.79 -13.81 5.53
C PHE A 515 24.03 -12.74 6.34
N ASP A 516 24.41 -12.45 7.59
CA ASP A 516 23.65 -11.60 8.53
C ASP A 516 23.70 -10.07 8.24
N ARG A 517 24.39 -9.67 7.16
CA ARG A 517 24.49 -8.29 6.69
C ARG A 517 23.17 -7.79 6.10
N ARG A 518 22.82 -6.55 6.43
CA ARG A 518 21.57 -5.89 6.00
C ARG A 518 21.82 -4.92 4.86
N ARG A 519 20.92 -4.87 3.87
CA ARG A 519 20.91 -3.73 2.94
C ARG A 519 20.54 -2.43 3.65
N THR A 520 21.07 -1.32 3.20
CA THR A 520 20.66 0.00 3.66
C THR A 520 19.42 0.51 2.91
N ALA A 521 18.94 1.67 3.33
CA ALA A 521 17.92 2.41 2.60
C ALA A 521 18.37 2.65 1.15
N ALA A 522 17.44 2.68 0.21
CA ALA A 522 17.77 3.05 -1.16
C ALA A 522 18.32 4.51 -1.18
N SER A 523 19.49 4.69 -1.81
CA SER A 523 20.09 6.01 -2.06
C SER A 523 19.46 6.67 -3.28
N SER A 524 19.07 5.86 -4.27
CA SER A 524 18.28 6.25 -5.43
C SER A 524 17.37 5.10 -5.87
N TRP A 525 16.26 5.43 -6.54
CA TRP A 525 15.22 4.49 -6.96
C TRP A 525 14.42 5.09 -8.11
N ALA A 526 13.72 4.23 -8.86
CA ALA A 526 12.85 4.61 -9.96
C ALA A 526 11.76 3.53 -10.17
N VAL A 527 10.54 3.91 -10.53
CA VAL A 527 9.44 2.98 -10.81
C VAL A 527 8.66 3.40 -12.05
N ALA A 528 8.27 2.43 -12.87
CA ALA A 528 7.47 2.58 -14.10
C ALA A 528 6.65 1.30 -14.34
N PRO A 529 5.70 1.27 -15.29
CA PRO A 529 4.98 0.05 -15.61
C PRO A 529 5.95 -1.06 -16.01
N GLY A 530 5.87 -2.19 -15.33
CA GLY A 530 6.78 -3.33 -15.52
C GLY A 530 8.22 -3.11 -15.06
N PHE A 531 8.54 -2.02 -14.35
CA PHE A 531 9.91 -1.75 -13.88
C PHE A 531 9.97 -1.13 -12.47
N SER A 532 10.82 -1.71 -11.61
CA SER A 532 11.16 -1.14 -10.30
C SER A 532 12.66 -1.27 -10.05
N TRP A 533 13.38 -0.15 -9.99
CA TRP A 533 14.82 -0.11 -9.71
C TRP A 533 15.13 0.60 -8.40
N LEU A 534 16.17 0.11 -7.73
CA LEU A 534 16.79 0.79 -6.59
C LEU A 534 18.29 0.52 -6.51
N ARG A 535 19.02 1.53 -6.05
CA ARG A 535 20.40 1.42 -5.59
C ARG A 535 20.44 1.52 -4.08
N TYR A 536 21.15 0.61 -3.46
CA TYR A 536 21.42 0.55 -2.03
C TYR A 536 22.84 0.05 -1.81
N ALA A 537 23.26 -0.05 -0.54
CA ALA A 537 24.54 -0.65 -0.23
C ALA A 537 24.46 -1.60 0.96
N VAL A 538 25.43 -2.50 1.04
CA VAL A 538 25.57 -3.55 2.05
C VAL A 538 26.97 -3.42 2.67
N GLU A 539 27.05 -3.55 3.99
CA GLU A 539 28.33 -3.53 4.70
C GLU A 539 29.16 -4.78 4.36
N PRO A 540 30.50 -4.69 4.22
CA PRO A 540 31.37 -5.85 4.03
C PRO A 540 31.31 -6.84 5.20
N GLU A 541 31.85 -8.05 5.03
CA GLU A 541 31.89 -9.02 6.12
C GLU A 541 32.97 -8.71 7.16
N ASN A 542 34.14 -8.23 6.74
CA ASN A 542 35.28 -8.04 7.65
C ASN A 542 35.21 -6.71 8.42
N GLU A 543 34.76 -6.79 9.68
CA GLU A 543 34.64 -5.65 10.59
C GLU A 543 36.00 -5.05 10.99
N SER A 544 37.11 -5.81 10.91
CA SER A 544 38.45 -5.33 11.27
C SER A 544 39.00 -4.25 10.32
N ILE A 545 38.28 -3.97 9.23
CA ILE A 545 38.56 -2.91 8.26
C ILE A 545 38.08 -1.54 8.80
N GLY A 546 37.31 -1.52 9.89
CA GLY A 546 36.79 -0.31 10.53
C GLY A 546 37.42 0.08 11.87
N GLU A 547 38.25 -0.78 12.48
CA GLU A 547 39.02 -0.45 13.69
C GLU A 547 40.42 0.04 13.28
N ALA A 548 40.55 1.34 13.05
CA ALA A 548 41.86 1.99 13.13
C ALA A 548 42.43 1.74 14.53
N SER A 549 43.68 1.30 14.61
CA SER A 549 44.30 0.91 15.88
C SER A 549 44.41 2.11 16.83
N GLU A 550 43.92 1.96 18.08
CA GLU A 550 44.23 2.93 19.14
C GLU A 550 45.75 2.98 19.45
N ASP A 551 46.48 1.92 19.07
CA ASP A 551 47.94 1.90 19.00
C ASP A 551 48.39 2.57 17.68
N GLY A 552 48.88 3.81 17.79
CA GLY A 552 49.35 4.59 16.65
C GLY A 552 50.71 4.15 16.07
N GLU A 553 51.08 4.78 14.96
CA GLU A 553 52.20 4.46 14.04
C GLU A 553 51.88 3.49 12.88
N ASP A 554 50.91 3.85 12.03
CA ASP A 554 51.03 3.79 10.55
C ASP A 554 49.98 4.72 9.90
N ASP A 555 50.16 5.10 8.62
CA ASP A 555 49.49 6.25 7.98
C ASP A 555 47.94 6.24 8.02
N ASP A 556 47.35 7.33 8.54
CA ASP A 556 45.89 7.60 8.58
C ASP A 556 45.27 7.73 7.17
N VAL A 557 44.92 6.61 6.55
CA VAL A 557 44.06 6.60 5.35
C VAL A 557 42.59 6.65 5.80
N GLU A 558 42.04 7.86 5.88
CA GLU A 558 40.60 8.11 6.11
C GLU A 558 39.79 7.60 4.90
N VAL A 559 39.46 6.30 4.89
CA VAL A 559 38.65 5.69 3.83
C VAL A 559 37.24 6.27 3.87
N LYS A 560 36.78 6.81 2.73
CA LYS A 560 35.48 7.46 2.68
C LYS A 560 34.34 6.44 2.86
N PRO A 561 33.20 6.82 3.48
CA PRO A 561 32.09 5.90 3.73
C PRO A 561 31.51 5.22 2.47
N ASP A 562 31.59 5.87 1.32
CA ASP A 562 31.16 5.36 0.01
C ASP A 562 32.13 4.33 -0.59
N GLU A 563 33.43 4.43 -0.29
CA GLU A 563 34.47 3.46 -0.71
C GLU A 563 34.46 2.19 0.16
N ARG A 564 33.97 2.30 1.42
CA ARG A 564 33.89 1.17 2.37
C ARG A 564 32.84 0.13 2.00
N TRP A 565 31.70 0.50 1.42
CA TRP A 565 30.54 -0.40 1.28
C TRP A 565 30.45 -1.07 -0.09
N HIS A 566 29.79 -2.24 -0.14
CA HIS A 566 29.38 -2.83 -1.42
C HIS A 566 28.14 -2.10 -1.94
N TRP A 567 28.21 -1.52 -3.13
CA TRP A 567 27.04 -0.90 -3.76
C TRP A 567 26.32 -1.89 -4.66
N ILE A 568 24.98 -1.89 -4.57
CA ILE A 568 24.12 -2.84 -5.25
C ILE A 568 23.01 -2.06 -5.94
N SER A 569 22.94 -2.16 -7.25
CA SER A 569 21.83 -1.69 -8.08
C SER A 569 20.99 -2.89 -8.49
N THR A 570 19.67 -2.84 -8.31
CA THR A 570 18.76 -3.93 -8.68
C THR A 570 17.50 -3.39 -9.32
N ALA A 571 17.16 -3.93 -10.50
CA ALA A 571 15.87 -3.75 -11.17
C ALA A 571 15.04 -5.04 -11.10
N ALA A 572 13.73 -4.91 -10.87
CA ALA A 572 12.74 -5.91 -11.20
C ALA A 572 12.01 -5.48 -12.48
N LEU A 573 11.83 -6.43 -13.40
CA LEU A 573 11.22 -6.27 -14.72
C LEU A 573 10.10 -7.30 -14.88
N THR A 574 8.89 -6.88 -15.24
CA THR A 574 7.77 -7.79 -15.55
C THR A 574 7.26 -7.55 -16.97
N ALA A 575 7.00 -8.62 -17.72
CA ALA A 575 6.37 -8.51 -19.04
C ALA A 575 4.98 -7.87 -18.91
N LEU A 576 4.64 -6.87 -19.73
CA LEU A 576 3.39 -6.12 -19.53
C LEU A 576 2.11 -6.96 -19.76
N PRO A 577 1.01 -6.65 -19.05
CA PRO A 577 -0.27 -7.36 -19.20
C PRO A 577 -0.80 -7.36 -20.64
N GLY A 578 -1.36 -8.49 -21.09
CA GLY A 578 -2.06 -8.59 -22.37
C GLY A 578 -1.20 -8.96 -23.59
N LYS A 579 0.11 -9.13 -23.42
CA LYS A 579 1.00 -9.73 -24.44
C LYS A 579 1.09 -11.27 -24.34
N ALA A 580 0.76 -11.84 -23.17
CA ALA A 580 0.64 -13.28 -22.93
C ALA A 580 -0.85 -13.71 -22.79
N ASP A 581 -1.14 -14.99 -23.06
CA ASP A 581 -2.48 -15.55 -22.83
C ASP A 581 -2.81 -15.54 -21.32
N PRO A 582 -4.05 -15.21 -20.87
CA PRO A 582 -4.38 -15.07 -19.43
C PRO A 582 -4.28 -16.34 -18.55
N GLY A 583 -3.80 -17.46 -19.11
CA GLY A 583 -3.47 -18.69 -18.39
C GLY A 583 -1.97 -19.03 -18.41
N GLU A 584 -1.15 -18.23 -19.08
CA GLU A 584 0.31 -18.34 -19.18
C GLU A 584 1.00 -17.46 -18.14
N LEU A 585 2.17 -17.89 -17.65
CA LEU A 585 2.90 -17.15 -16.62
C LEU A 585 3.59 -15.94 -17.24
N ARG A 586 3.47 -14.78 -16.59
CA ARG A 586 4.23 -13.58 -16.93
C ARG A 586 5.63 -13.71 -16.32
N ALA A 587 6.66 -13.61 -17.15
CA ALA A 587 8.03 -13.69 -16.67
C ALA A 587 8.40 -12.43 -15.87
N THR A 588 9.01 -12.66 -14.70
CA THR A 588 9.47 -11.62 -13.78
C THR A 588 10.97 -11.77 -13.57
N LEU A 589 11.72 -10.90 -14.23
CA LEU A 589 13.16 -10.89 -14.28
C LEU A 589 13.70 -9.90 -13.24
N ARG A 590 14.69 -10.31 -12.47
CA ARG A 590 15.51 -9.43 -11.65
C ARG A 590 16.86 -9.26 -12.32
N LEU A 591 17.31 -8.02 -12.45
CA LEU A 591 18.66 -7.67 -12.90
C LEU A 591 19.39 -7.03 -11.73
N SER A 592 20.60 -7.48 -11.42
CA SER A 592 21.38 -6.94 -10.31
C SER A 592 22.82 -6.73 -10.74
N CYS A 593 23.35 -5.54 -10.43
CA CYS A 593 24.76 -5.22 -10.54
C CYS A 593 25.34 -4.93 -9.15
N VAL A 594 26.51 -5.48 -8.85
CA VAL A 594 27.26 -5.24 -7.62
C VAL A 594 28.60 -4.61 -7.94
N GLU A 595 28.83 -3.45 -7.34
CA GLU A 595 30.12 -2.77 -7.27
C GLU A 595 30.75 -3.18 -5.92
N PRO A 596 31.86 -3.93 -5.92
CA PRO A 596 32.52 -4.37 -4.69
C PRO A 596 33.10 -3.18 -3.91
N SER A 597 33.42 -3.42 -2.64
CA SER A 597 34.13 -2.44 -1.83
C SER A 597 35.57 -2.38 -2.30
N THR A 598 36.25 -1.23 -2.17
CA THR A 598 37.69 -1.16 -2.44
C THR A 598 38.52 -1.97 -1.41
N LEU A 599 37.89 -2.33 -0.29
CA LEU A 599 38.51 -2.98 0.87
C LEU A 599 38.26 -4.49 0.93
N GLU A 600 37.13 -4.96 0.38
CA GLU A 600 36.76 -6.38 0.37
C GLU A 600 36.08 -6.79 -0.96
N PRO A 601 36.48 -7.92 -1.57
CA PRO A 601 35.76 -8.48 -2.72
C PRO A 601 34.33 -8.91 -2.37
N ALA A 602 33.36 -8.56 -3.22
CA ALA A 602 31.97 -8.97 -3.06
C ALA A 602 31.63 -10.27 -3.83
N ARG A 603 30.82 -11.14 -3.24
CA ARG A 603 30.08 -12.18 -3.97
C ARG A 603 28.58 -11.96 -3.75
N PRO A 604 27.80 -11.63 -4.80
CA PRO A 604 26.35 -11.52 -4.66
C PRO A 604 25.73 -12.90 -4.45
N PHE A 605 24.80 -12.97 -3.50
CA PHE A 605 23.91 -14.09 -3.28
C PHE A 605 22.46 -13.59 -3.22
N GLU A 606 21.57 -14.27 -3.92
CA GLU A 606 20.13 -14.05 -3.78
C GLU A 606 19.60 -14.89 -2.60
N GLY A 607 19.03 -14.20 -1.62
CA GLY A 607 18.60 -14.79 -0.37
C GLY A 607 17.31 -15.60 -0.51
N SER A 608 17.34 -16.84 -0.01
CA SER A 608 16.16 -17.56 0.43
C SER A 608 16.43 -18.26 1.76
N PHE A 609 15.36 -18.55 2.50
CA PHE A 609 15.37 -19.24 3.79
C PHE A 609 16.27 -20.50 3.88
N ALA A 610 16.49 -21.19 2.76
CA ALA A 610 17.28 -22.43 2.70
C ALA A 610 18.76 -22.27 3.11
N ILE A 611 19.36 -21.08 2.97
CA ILE A 611 20.80 -20.86 3.19
C ILE A 611 21.18 -20.97 4.68
N ALA A 612 20.27 -20.65 5.61
CA ALA A 612 20.57 -20.52 7.04
C ALA A 612 20.88 -21.85 7.77
N HIS A 613 20.35 -22.97 7.28
CA HIS A 613 20.36 -24.25 8.01
C HIS A 613 21.65 -25.07 7.85
N GLY A 614 22.67 -24.55 7.14
CA GLY A 614 23.88 -25.29 6.73
C GLY A 614 25.12 -25.20 7.63
N ARG A 615 25.10 -24.45 8.74
CA ARG A 615 26.30 -24.27 9.60
C ARG A 615 26.55 -25.46 10.53
N ASN A 616 27.41 -26.38 10.09
CA ASN A 616 28.03 -27.38 10.97
C ASN A 616 29.37 -26.85 11.51
N HIS A 617 29.64 -27.04 12.81
CA HIS A 617 30.83 -26.49 13.45
C HIS A 617 32.09 -27.34 13.19
N GLY A 618 33.20 -26.71 12.80
CA GLY A 618 34.54 -27.17 13.25
C GLY A 618 35.57 -27.65 12.21
N THR A 619 35.33 -27.57 10.89
CA THR A 619 36.36 -27.92 9.89
C THR A 619 36.55 -26.81 8.85
N GLY A 620 37.81 -26.40 8.64
CA GLY A 620 38.21 -25.30 7.74
C GLY A 620 38.13 -25.60 6.24
N ALA A 621 37.11 -26.36 5.82
CA ALA A 621 36.70 -26.51 4.44
C ALA A 621 35.16 -26.44 4.43
N THR A 622 34.61 -25.51 3.66
CA THR A 622 33.18 -25.16 3.69
C THR A 622 32.30 -26.20 3.00
N VAL A 623 32.19 -27.38 3.60
CA VAL A 623 31.20 -28.40 3.19
C VAL A 623 29.85 -28.03 3.78
N LEU A 624 29.03 -27.33 2.99
CA LEU A 624 27.61 -27.09 3.30
C LEU A 624 26.82 -28.39 3.14
N GLY A 625 26.96 -29.30 4.11
CA GLY A 625 26.26 -30.58 4.13
C GLY A 625 26.59 -31.42 5.36
N GLY A 626 25.64 -31.51 6.30
CA GLY A 626 25.74 -32.36 7.49
C GLY A 626 24.37 -32.64 8.11
N GLY A 627 23.91 -33.90 7.99
CA GLY A 627 22.56 -34.34 8.36
C GLY A 627 21.80 -34.90 7.16
N ASP A 628 20.75 -35.69 7.41
CA ASP A 628 20.02 -36.48 6.40
C ASP A 628 19.13 -35.66 5.43
N GLN A 629 19.49 -34.40 5.16
CA GLN A 629 18.79 -33.45 4.28
C GLN A 629 19.79 -32.88 3.26
N LEU A 630 19.66 -33.31 2.00
CA LEU A 630 20.59 -32.97 0.91
C LEU A 630 20.19 -31.67 0.20
N TRP A 631 20.80 -30.56 0.60
CA TRP A 631 20.87 -29.33 -0.20
C TRP A 631 22.05 -29.43 -1.19
N ARG A 632 21.96 -28.81 -2.36
CA ARG A 632 23.07 -28.76 -3.34
C ARG A 632 23.24 -27.37 -3.93
N TYR A 633 24.45 -26.86 -3.83
CA TYR A 633 24.94 -25.68 -4.54
C TYR A 633 25.46 -26.09 -5.92
N LEU A 634 25.08 -25.36 -6.98
CA LEU A 634 25.69 -25.51 -8.30
C LEU A 634 26.75 -24.42 -8.47
N GLN A 635 28.02 -24.80 -8.29
CA GLN A 635 29.17 -23.95 -8.62
C GLN A 635 29.33 -23.94 -10.14
N SER A 636 29.11 -22.78 -10.79
CA SER A 636 29.33 -22.64 -12.24
C SER A 636 30.81 -22.43 -12.59
N GLY A 637 31.69 -23.35 -12.16
CA GLY A 637 33.13 -23.28 -12.40
C GLY A 637 33.87 -24.54 -11.91
N PRO A 638 35.13 -24.79 -12.35
CA PRO A 638 35.95 -25.89 -11.85
C PRO A 638 36.11 -25.88 -10.32
N GLU A 639 36.33 -27.05 -9.70
CA GLU A 639 36.46 -27.21 -8.24
C GLU A 639 37.56 -26.31 -7.64
N ASP A 640 38.67 -26.09 -8.36
CA ASP A 640 39.78 -25.23 -7.93
C ASP A 640 39.61 -23.73 -8.28
N SER A 641 38.47 -23.33 -8.85
CA SER A 641 38.25 -21.95 -9.30
C SER A 641 37.53 -21.10 -8.23
N THR A 642 38.06 -19.92 -7.95
CA THR A 642 37.43 -18.87 -7.12
C THR A 642 36.25 -18.17 -7.82
N ALA A 643 35.65 -18.85 -8.80
CA ALA A 643 34.96 -18.31 -9.95
C ALA A 643 33.65 -19.07 -10.23
N GLY A 644 32.70 -18.99 -9.29
CA GLY A 644 31.37 -19.58 -9.44
C GLY A 644 30.27 -18.54 -9.31
N GLY A 645 29.37 -18.49 -10.29
CA GLY A 645 28.04 -17.91 -10.15
C GLY A 645 27.11 -18.88 -9.41
N ALA A 646 25.98 -18.36 -8.93
CA ALA A 646 25.05 -19.08 -8.07
C ALA A 646 23.75 -19.47 -8.79
N VAL A 647 23.29 -20.70 -8.54
CA VAL A 647 21.91 -21.15 -8.76
C VAL A 647 21.40 -21.71 -7.43
N LEU A 648 20.24 -21.25 -6.95
CA LEU A 648 19.65 -21.76 -5.71
C LEU A 648 18.34 -22.51 -6.03
N LEU A 649 18.41 -23.85 -6.02
CA LEU A 649 17.27 -24.74 -6.22
C LEU A 649 16.98 -25.49 -4.92
N ALA A 650 15.78 -25.31 -4.37
CA ALA A 650 15.33 -26.08 -3.23
C ALA A 650 15.01 -27.53 -3.64
N GLY A 651 15.58 -28.51 -2.92
CA GLY A 651 15.07 -29.89 -2.88
C GLY A 651 15.57 -30.92 -3.91
N LEU A 652 16.68 -30.67 -4.65
CA LEU A 652 17.12 -31.60 -5.70
C LEU A 652 17.84 -32.89 -5.21
N VAL A 653 17.15 -34.03 -5.29
CA VAL A 653 17.77 -35.37 -5.37
C VAL A 653 17.77 -35.85 -6.83
N GLY A 654 18.94 -36.26 -7.36
CA GLY A 654 19.02 -37.02 -8.61
C GLY A 654 19.67 -36.33 -9.82
N TRP A 655 20.31 -35.16 -9.67
CA TRP A 655 21.02 -34.52 -10.79
C TRP A 655 22.47 -35.03 -10.91
N GLY A 656 22.81 -35.50 -12.10
CA GLY A 656 24.18 -35.80 -12.52
C GLY A 656 24.86 -34.58 -13.12
N VAL A 657 26.16 -34.43 -12.87
CA VAL A 657 27.00 -33.28 -13.28
C VAL A 657 27.12 -33.19 -14.80
N ALA A 658 27.08 -31.97 -15.35
CA ALA A 658 27.53 -31.68 -16.71
C ALA A 658 28.11 -30.26 -16.83
N GLU A 659 29.21 -30.14 -17.58
CA GLU A 659 29.95 -28.91 -17.86
C GLU A 659 29.41 -28.21 -19.13
N ARG A 660 29.69 -26.91 -19.23
CA ARG A 660 29.69 -26.02 -20.43
C ARG A 660 28.75 -26.34 -21.61
N ASN A 661 27.98 -25.30 -21.96
CA ASN A 661 27.00 -25.17 -23.06
C ASN A 661 25.62 -25.77 -22.76
N LEU A 662 24.67 -24.87 -22.48
CA LEU A 662 23.24 -25.16 -22.45
C LEU A 662 22.73 -25.31 -23.88
N ASP A 663 22.76 -26.54 -24.37
CA ASP A 663 22.11 -26.93 -25.61
C ASP A 663 21.20 -28.15 -25.33
N PHE A 664 19.96 -28.08 -25.83
CA PHE A 664 19.13 -29.24 -26.15
C PHE A 664 18.43 -30.07 -25.02
N PRO A 665 17.57 -31.08 -25.32
CA PRO A 665 16.20 -31.07 -24.78
C PRO A 665 15.82 -32.29 -23.91
N GLY A 666 14.73 -32.15 -23.16
CA GLY A 666 14.04 -33.28 -22.51
C GLY A 666 13.38 -32.88 -21.20
N ALA A 667 12.14 -33.34 -20.97
CA ALA A 667 11.34 -32.92 -19.81
C ALA A 667 11.66 -33.77 -18.56
N PRO A 668 12.07 -33.16 -17.42
CA PRO A 668 12.23 -33.85 -16.14
C PRO A 668 11.11 -33.45 -15.17
N ALA A 669 10.21 -34.40 -14.86
CA ALA A 669 9.25 -34.29 -13.78
C ALA A 669 9.83 -34.81 -12.45
N HIS A 670 9.21 -34.43 -11.32
CA HIS A 670 9.42 -34.97 -9.95
C HIS A 670 10.64 -34.52 -9.13
N VAL A 671 10.82 -33.22 -8.85
CA VAL A 671 11.78 -32.81 -7.79
C VAL A 671 11.39 -31.58 -6.96
N LEU A 672 10.10 -31.42 -6.61
CA LEU A 672 9.63 -30.32 -5.76
C LEU A 672 8.52 -30.79 -4.81
N ALA A 673 8.91 -31.11 -3.58
CA ALA A 673 7.97 -31.43 -2.51
C ALA A 673 7.53 -30.15 -1.80
N GLU A 674 6.25 -29.82 -1.98
CA GLU A 674 5.40 -28.98 -1.10
C GLU A 674 5.86 -27.52 -0.85
N GLN A 675 5.33 -26.64 -1.72
CA GLN A 675 5.20 -25.17 -1.58
C GLN A 675 6.51 -24.34 -1.64
N ALA A 676 6.93 -23.94 -2.86
CA ALA A 676 8.15 -23.18 -3.09
C ALA A 676 7.87 -21.68 -3.33
N ALA A 677 8.17 -20.85 -2.33
CA ALA A 677 7.75 -19.44 -2.30
C ALA A 677 8.67 -18.45 -3.04
N PHE A 678 9.91 -18.82 -3.38
CA PHE A 678 10.83 -18.08 -4.27
C PHE A 678 11.83 -19.05 -4.92
N ILE A 679 12.18 -18.81 -6.18
CA ILE A 679 13.27 -19.48 -6.92
C ILE A 679 14.06 -18.41 -7.69
N GLY A 680 15.34 -18.66 -7.95
CA GLY A 680 16.24 -17.79 -8.73
C GLY A 680 17.19 -18.60 -9.61
N LEU A 681 17.24 -18.25 -10.91
CA LEU A 681 18.12 -18.87 -11.91
C LEU A 681 19.15 -17.85 -12.42
N GLY A 682 20.40 -17.94 -11.96
CA GLY A 682 21.46 -17.00 -12.32
C GLY A 682 22.03 -17.22 -13.73
N LEU A 683 22.13 -16.14 -14.52
CA LEU A 683 22.92 -16.09 -15.75
C LEU A 683 24.17 -15.20 -15.51
N SER A 684 25.36 -15.76 -15.76
CA SER A 684 26.65 -15.07 -15.60
C SER A 684 27.51 -15.22 -16.86
N PRO A 685 28.24 -14.17 -17.29
CA PRO A 685 29.41 -14.32 -18.16
C PRO A 685 30.46 -15.24 -17.52
N ALA A 686 31.33 -15.83 -18.35
CA ALA A 686 32.39 -16.71 -17.89
C ALA A 686 33.70 -15.95 -17.59
N ASP A 687 34.46 -16.46 -16.61
CA ASP A 687 35.83 -16.07 -16.20
C ASP A 687 35.97 -14.72 -15.43
N PRO A 688 36.06 -14.73 -14.07
CA PRO A 688 35.96 -13.52 -13.24
C PRO A 688 37.20 -13.17 -12.39
N GLY A 689 37.59 -11.89 -12.40
CA GLY A 689 38.29 -11.23 -11.28
C GLY A 689 37.31 -10.87 -10.15
N VAL A 690 37.78 -10.70 -8.91
CA VAL A 690 36.92 -10.45 -7.72
C VAL A 690 36.83 -8.98 -7.32
N THR A 691 37.36 -8.07 -8.15
CA THR A 691 37.54 -6.64 -7.85
C THR A 691 36.65 -5.69 -8.67
N ASP A 692 35.97 -6.21 -9.69
CA ASP A 692 35.31 -5.39 -10.71
C ASP A 692 33.77 -5.42 -10.57
N LEU A 693 33.08 -4.51 -11.28
CA LEU A 693 31.62 -4.50 -11.40
C LEU A 693 31.10 -5.87 -11.89
N ARG A 694 30.06 -6.40 -11.24
CA ARG A 694 29.46 -7.70 -11.57
C ARG A 694 27.97 -7.61 -11.75
N CYS A 695 27.48 -7.88 -12.97
CA CYS A 695 26.06 -7.91 -13.29
C CYS A 695 25.58 -9.33 -13.59
N PHE A 696 24.36 -9.64 -13.18
CA PHE A 696 23.70 -10.92 -13.42
C PHE A 696 22.17 -10.74 -13.46
N ALA A 697 21.50 -11.72 -14.03
CA ALA A 697 20.03 -11.79 -14.05
C ALA A 697 19.54 -13.02 -13.29
N SER A 698 18.40 -12.91 -12.61
CA SER A 698 17.68 -14.03 -12.01
C SER A 698 16.17 -13.96 -12.27
N TRP A 699 15.53 -15.10 -12.53
CA TRP A 699 14.06 -15.15 -12.61
C TRP A 699 13.48 -15.42 -11.23
N GLN A 700 12.65 -14.50 -10.72
CA GLN A 700 11.84 -14.71 -9.52
C GLN A 700 10.41 -15.20 -9.82
N GLN A 701 9.97 -16.25 -9.14
CA GLN A 701 8.55 -16.62 -9.08
C GLN A 701 8.16 -16.93 -7.64
N SER A 702 7.08 -16.29 -7.15
CA SER A 702 6.42 -16.68 -5.90
C SER A 702 5.21 -17.54 -6.17
N SER A 703 5.02 -18.61 -5.40
CA SER A 703 3.94 -19.56 -5.58
C SER A 703 3.68 -20.37 -4.30
N GLU A 704 2.42 -20.69 -4.04
CA GLU A 704 2.04 -21.67 -3.01
C GLU A 704 2.26 -23.14 -3.47
N ARG A 705 2.91 -23.35 -4.63
CA ARG A 705 2.99 -24.64 -5.33
C ARG A 705 4.39 -24.99 -5.83
N PRO A 706 4.62 -26.27 -6.18
CA PRO A 706 5.76 -26.68 -6.98
C PRO A 706 5.91 -25.85 -8.26
N PHE A 707 7.05 -25.18 -8.39
CA PHE A 707 7.54 -24.53 -9.60
C PHE A 707 7.53 -25.48 -10.81
N ALA A 708 7.24 -24.94 -11.98
CA ALA A 708 7.23 -25.68 -13.24
C ALA A 708 8.41 -25.19 -14.11
N PRO A 709 9.64 -25.70 -13.92
CA PRO A 709 10.84 -25.14 -14.56
C PRO A 709 10.73 -25.08 -16.09
N THR A 710 10.08 -26.06 -16.73
CA THR A 710 9.87 -26.05 -18.19
C THR A 710 8.92 -24.93 -18.64
N VAL A 711 7.88 -24.63 -17.87
CA VAL A 711 6.90 -23.59 -18.22
C VAL A 711 7.42 -22.20 -17.86
N ALA A 712 8.25 -22.09 -16.83
CA ALA A 712 9.09 -20.92 -16.62
C ALA A 712 10.04 -20.79 -17.82
N LEU A 713 11.07 -21.62 -17.96
CA LEU A 713 12.11 -21.47 -19.00
C LEU A 713 11.61 -21.22 -20.44
N ALA A 714 10.43 -21.72 -20.82
CA ALA A 714 9.81 -21.41 -22.11
C ALA A 714 9.40 -19.93 -22.29
N ALA A 715 9.04 -19.23 -21.21
CA ALA A 715 8.71 -17.81 -21.16
C ALA A 715 9.90 -16.92 -20.71
N ALA A 716 11.13 -17.47 -20.60
CA ALA A 716 12.31 -16.68 -20.23
C ALA A 716 12.67 -15.67 -21.33
N PRO A 717 12.90 -14.38 -21.01
CA PRO A 717 13.55 -13.46 -21.94
C PRO A 717 15.05 -13.80 -22.09
N THR A 718 15.64 -13.41 -23.22
CA THR A 718 17.10 -13.39 -23.36
C THR A 718 17.66 -12.11 -22.77
N VAL A 719 18.82 -12.20 -22.10
CA VAL A 719 19.47 -11.07 -21.43
C VAL A 719 20.92 -10.96 -21.87
N GLU A 720 21.32 -9.77 -22.31
CA GLU A 720 22.69 -9.40 -22.68
C GLU A 720 23.12 -8.24 -21.78
N PHE A 721 24.34 -8.31 -21.24
CA PHE A 721 24.94 -7.25 -20.43
C PHE A 721 26.17 -6.64 -21.14
N GLU A 722 26.29 -5.32 -21.06
CA GLU A 722 27.48 -4.55 -21.44
C GLU A 722 27.75 -3.54 -20.32
N ASP A 723 28.85 -3.71 -19.60
CA ASP A 723 29.13 -3.04 -18.32
C ASP A 723 27.94 -3.09 -17.33
N ALA A 724 27.35 -1.94 -16.98
CA ALA A 724 26.17 -1.82 -16.10
C ALA A 724 24.83 -1.82 -16.87
N GLN A 725 24.86 -1.98 -18.19
CA GLN A 725 23.70 -1.87 -19.07
C GLN A 725 23.19 -3.26 -19.44
N ALA A 726 21.87 -3.41 -19.45
CA ALA A 726 21.21 -4.67 -19.76
C ALA A 726 20.24 -4.49 -20.92
N THR A 727 20.35 -5.34 -21.94
CA THR A 727 19.37 -5.49 -23.02
C THR A 727 18.60 -6.80 -22.80
N VAL A 728 17.27 -6.71 -22.76
CA VAL A 728 16.35 -7.82 -22.52
C VAL A 728 15.45 -7.97 -23.73
N ARG A 729 15.37 -9.17 -24.33
CA ARG A 729 14.43 -9.48 -25.41
C ARG A 729 13.43 -10.52 -24.94
N TRP A 730 12.15 -10.17 -24.95
CA TRP A 730 11.06 -10.98 -24.42
C TRP A 730 10.53 -11.95 -25.50
N PRO A 731 10.00 -13.12 -25.13
CA PRO A 731 9.50 -14.10 -26.11
C PRO A 731 8.30 -13.61 -26.95
N ASP A 732 7.59 -12.59 -26.48
CA ASP A 732 6.46 -11.93 -27.15
C ASP A 732 6.89 -10.88 -28.20
N GLY A 733 8.20 -10.63 -28.35
CA GLY A 733 8.78 -9.63 -29.24
C GLY A 733 9.22 -8.34 -28.55
N GLY A 734 8.82 -8.13 -27.30
CA GLY A 734 9.16 -6.94 -26.53
C GLY A 734 10.68 -6.77 -26.33
N TRP A 735 11.12 -5.53 -26.23
CA TRP A 735 12.52 -5.16 -26.06
C TRP A 735 12.66 -4.18 -24.89
N THR A 736 13.49 -4.49 -23.90
CA THR A 736 13.87 -3.55 -22.83
C THR A 736 15.37 -3.27 -22.89
N TRP A 737 15.75 -2.02 -22.65
CA TRP A 737 17.10 -1.64 -22.23
C TRP A 737 17.05 -0.94 -20.86
N VAL A 738 18.03 -1.22 -20.00
CA VAL A 738 18.13 -0.71 -18.62
C VAL A 738 19.55 -0.30 -18.30
N GLU A 739 19.72 0.89 -17.70
CA GLU A 739 20.96 1.34 -17.07
C GLU A 739 20.91 1.01 -15.57
N LEU A 740 21.83 0.20 -15.05
CA LEU A 740 21.91 -0.13 -13.62
C LEU A 740 22.96 0.70 -12.88
N GLY A 741 23.81 1.46 -13.58
CA GLY A 741 24.86 2.30 -12.99
C GLY A 741 24.35 3.39 -12.05
N ALA A 742 25.22 3.89 -11.16
CA ALA A 742 24.87 4.91 -10.17
C ALA A 742 24.32 6.19 -10.80
N ALA A 743 25.00 6.69 -11.84
CA ALA A 743 24.63 7.87 -12.60
C ALA A 743 23.97 7.48 -13.93
N VAL A 744 23.17 8.38 -14.50
CA VAL A 744 22.66 8.26 -15.87
C VAL A 744 23.23 9.42 -16.68
N GLY A 745 24.06 9.11 -17.67
CA GLY A 745 24.51 10.07 -18.67
C GLY A 745 23.48 10.26 -19.78
N GLU A 746 23.58 11.33 -20.57
CA GLU A 746 22.83 11.45 -21.83
C GLU A 746 23.24 10.31 -22.77
N GLN A 747 22.25 9.60 -23.32
CA GLN A 747 22.45 8.49 -24.24
C GLN A 747 21.59 8.65 -25.50
N THR A 748 22.01 7.97 -26.57
CA THR A 748 21.25 7.81 -27.81
C THR A 748 21.17 6.31 -28.13
N LEU A 749 19.98 5.73 -28.02
CA LEU A 749 19.72 4.32 -28.29
C LEU A 749 19.07 4.13 -29.65
N PHE A 750 19.48 3.06 -30.36
CA PHE A 750 18.93 2.63 -31.65
C PHE A 750 18.35 1.20 -31.52
N PRO A 751 17.09 1.02 -31.09
CA PRO A 751 16.54 -0.29 -30.69
C PRO A 751 16.50 -1.35 -31.79
N THR A 752 16.56 -0.93 -33.06
CA THR A 752 16.53 -1.81 -34.24
C THR A 752 17.88 -2.46 -34.56
N LEU A 753 18.98 -1.98 -33.98
CA LEU A 753 20.32 -2.51 -34.21
C LEU A 753 20.74 -3.44 -33.06
N SER A 754 21.54 -4.45 -33.40
CA SER A 754 22.28 -5.24 -32.40
C SER A 754 23.14 -4.29 -31.58
N SER A 755 22.97 -4.31 -30.26
CA SER A 755 23.69 -3.45 -29.28
C SER A 755 25.22 -3.53 -29.41
N SER A 756 25.74 -4.63 -29.96
CA SER A 756 27.16 -4.85 -30.27
C SER A 756 27.78 -3.95 -31.35
N LEU A 757 27.12 -2.88 -31.80
CA LEU A 757 27.66 -1.90 -32.74
C LEU A 757 27.84 -0.54 -32.05
N PRO A 758 29.07 0.00 -31.96
CA PRO A 758 29.29 1.27 -31.29
C PRO A 758 28.56 2.41 -32.02
N SER A 759 27.88 3.26 -31.24
CA SER A 759 27.19 4.44 -31.76
C SER A 759 28.11 5.27 -32.66
N PRO A 760 27.66 5.69 -33.87
CA PRO A 760 28.46 6.57 -34.71
C PRO A 760 28.74 7.89 -33.97
N PRO A 761 29.93 8.49 -34.15
CA PRO A 761 30.26 9.73 -33.47
C PRO A 761 29.26 10.85 -33.82
N PRO A 762 28.97 11.79 -32.91
CA PRO A 762 27.98 12.86 -33.11
C PRO A 762 28.33 13.86 -34.24
N SER A 763 29.45 13.65 -34.94
CA SER A 763 29.91 14.39 -36.12
C SER A 763 29.82 13.59 -37.43
N ALA A 764 29.19 12.41 -37.43
CA ALA A 764 28.96 11.63 -38.63
C ALA A 764 28.05 12.39 -39.64
N PRO A 765 28.31 12.30 -40.97
CA PRO A 765 27.42 12.89 -41.97
C PRO A 765 26.01 12.27 -41.90
N SER A 766 24.97 13.06 -42.22
CA SER A 766 23.55 12.60 -42.21
C SER A 766 23.31 11.30 -42.97
N ASP A 767 24.06 11.10 -44.05
CA ASP A 767 23.90 9.99 -44.98
C ASP A 767 24.49 8.66 -44.44
N GLN A 768 24.99 8.65 -43.20
CA GLN A 768 25.45 7.47 -42.46
C GLN A 768 24.75 7.30 -41.09
N ALA A 769 23.73 8.11 -40.78
CA ALA A 769 22.92 7.90 -39.59
C ALA A 769 22.17 6.55 -39.69
N PRO A 770 22.03 5.79 -38.58
CA PRO A 770 21.22 4.58 -38.58
C PRO A 770 19.75 4.90 -38.85
N GLN A 771 19.12 4.14 -39.74
CA GLN A 771 17.69 4.27 -40.04
C GLN A 771 16.83 3.56 -38.98
N GLY A 772 15.64 4.10 -38.73
CA GLY A 772 14.67 3.60 -37.76
C GLY A 772 14.63 4.40 -36.45
N LEU A 773 14.10 3.77 -35.40
CA LEU A 773 13.87 4.44 -34.12
C LEU A 773 15.16 4.85 -33.41
N ARG A 774 15.08 6.04 -32.83
CA ARG A 774 16.14 6.65 -32.01
C ARG A 774 15.53 7.31 -30.78
N ALA A 775 15.96 6.88 -29.61
CA ALA A 775 15.59 7.45 -28.32
C ALA A 775 16.78 8.20 -27.71
N GLU A 776 16.54 9.42 -27.22
CA GLU A 776 17.55 10.31 -26.66
C GLU A 776 17.14 10.80 -25.27
N GLY A 777 18.11 10.91 -24.36
CA GLY A 777 17.92 11.44 -23.01
C GLY A 777 18.85 10.77 -21.99
N PRO A 778 18.81 11.21 -20.72
CA PRO A 778 19.38 10.45 -19.60
C PRO A 778 18.49 9.26 -19.26
N LEU A 779 18.46 8.27 -20.15
CA LEU A 779 17.60 7.10 -20.09
C LEU A 779 18.03 6.16 -18.96
N ARG A 780 17.14 5.90 -17.99
CA ARG A 780 17.30 4.84 -16.99
C ARG A 780 16.74 3.51 -17.47
N MET A 781 15.66 3.57 -18.24
CA MET A 781 14.94 2.43 -18.79
C MET A 781 14.22 2.88 -20.06
N LEU A 782 14.22 2.02 -21.08
CA LEU A 782 13.39 2.12 -22.27
C LEU A 782 12.86 0.72 -22.60
N TRP A 783 11.55 0.58 -22.74
CA TRP A 783 10.89 -0.61 -23.25
C TRP A 783 9.97 -0.25 -24.42
N LEU A 784 9.95 -1.14 -25.40
CA LEU A 784 9.14 -1.08 -26.62
C LEU A 784 8.51 -2.46 -26.85
N ASP A 785 7.30 -2.52 -27.39
CA ASP A 785 6.66 -3.80 -27.72
C ASP A 785 7.11 -4.41 -29.06
N ASP A 786 7.38 -3.59 -30.07
CA ASP A 786 8.27 -3.95 -31.19
C ASP A 786 9.28 -2.81 -31.40
N PRO A 787 10.60 -3.08 -31.38
CA PRO A 787 11.62 -2.04 -31.56
C PRO A 787 11.62 -1.39 -32.96
N ARG A 788 10.85 -1.91 -33.93
CA ARG A 788 10.74 -1.38 -35.31
C ARG A 788 9.48 -0.54 -35.54
N ASP A 789 8.39 -0.86 -34.84
CA ASP A 789 7.07 -0.23 -35.01
C ASP A 789 6.31 -0.27 -33.65
N PRO A 790 6.71 0.56 -32.67
CA PRO A 790 6.23 0.47 -31.30
C PRO A 790 4.86 1.11 -31.15
N HIS A 791 3.85 0.27 -30.87
CA HIS A 791 2.55 0.75 -30.41
C HIS A 791 2.53 0.97 -28.91
N GLU A 792 3.47 0.40 -28.16
CA GLU A 792 3.61 0.57 -26.71
C GLU A 792 5.04 0.93 -26.32
N ILE A 793 5.17 1.95 -25.48
CA ILE A 793 6.45 2.53 -25.05
C ILE A 793 6.40 2.71 -23.54
N VAL A 794 7.46 2.35 -22.83
CA VAL A 794 7.71 2.75 -21.44
C VAL A 794 9.12 3.30 -21.32
N ALA A 795 9.31 4.46 -20.69
CA ALA A 795 10.63 5.03 -20.49
C ALA A 795 10.73 5.90 -19.23
N ILE A 796 11.94 5.95 -18.68
CA ILE A 796 12.34 6.84 -17.58
C ILE A 796 13.53 7.67 -18.06
N GLY A 797 13.40 9.00 -18.04
CA GLY A 797 14.43 9.93 -18.51
C GLY A 797 14.41 10.18 -20.02
N LEU A 798 13.29 9.90 -20.71
CA LEU A 798 13.15 10.15 -22.14
C LEU A 798 13.07 11.65 -22.42
N ARG A 799 13.96 12.16 -23.28
CA ARG A 799 13.95 13.55 -23.77
C ARG A 799 13.32 13.63 -25.14
N THR A 800 13.69 12.73 -26.06
CA THR A 800 13.16 12.68 -27.43
C THR A 800 13.04 11.22 -27.89
N LEU A 801 11.93 10.88 -28.53
CA LEU A 801 11.80 9.70 -29.37
C LEU A 801 11.56 10.16 -30.82
N SER A 802 12.30 9.58 -31.76
CA SER A 802 12.21 9.91 -33.18
C SER A 802 12.29 8.66 -34.05
N ASP A 803 11.70 8.75 -35.24
CA ASP A 803 11.81 7.80 -36.34
C ASP A 803 12.38 8.51 -37.59
N ASP A 804 12.33 7.84 -38.75
CA ASP A 804 12.80 8.38 -40.03
C ASP A 804 11.95 9.58 -40.55
N GLU A 805 10.73 9.79 -40.04
CA GLU A 805 9.86 10.92 -40.39
C GLU A 805 10.06 12.14 -39.47
N GLY A 806 10.58 11.93 -38.26
CA GLY A 806 10.98 12.99 -37.33
C GLY A 806 10.72 12.66 -35.86
N VAL A 807 10.50 13.70 -35.04
CA VAL A 807 10.16 13.53 -33.62
C VAL A 807 8.76 12.94 -33.49
N LEU A 808 8.63 11.82 -32.78
CA LEU A 808 7.37 11.21 -32.36
C LEU A 808 6.88 11.83 -31.04
N LEU A 809 7.80 11.94 -30.07
CA LEU A 809 7.54 12.43 -28.71
C LEU A 809 8.76 13.23 -28.24
N SER A 810 8.57 14.41 -27.64
CA SER A 810 9.66 15.16 -26.99
C SER A 810 9.20 15.83 -25.70
N ALA A 811 10.05 15.84 -24.69
CA ALA A 811 9.82 16.59 -23.46
C ALA A 811 9.99 18.11 -23.71
N LEU A 812 9.19 18.94 -23.04
CA LEU A 812 9.16 20.39 -23.28
C LEU A 812 10.16 21.22 -22.45
N ALA A 813 10.77 20.64 -21.42
CA ALA A 813 11.78 21.32 -20.58
C ALA A 813 12.83 20.31 -20.08
N ASP A 814 12.48 19.52 -19.08
CA ASP A 814 13.30 18.45 -18.51
C ASP A 814 12.92 17.09 -19.12
N PRO A 815 13.83 16.09 -19.14
CA PRO A 815 13.50 14.72 -19.49
C PRO A 815 12.34 14.18 -18.66
N LEU A 816 11.44 13.40 -19.27
CA LEU A 816 10.25 12.88 -18.60
C LEU A 816 10.65 11.88 -17.51
N ALA A 817 10.27 12.16 -16.27
CA ALA A 817 10.57 11.30 -15.12
C ALA A 817 9.85 9.95 -15.25
N LEU A 818 8.65 9.97 -15.81
CA LEU A 818 7.97 8.81 -16.36
C LEU A 818 7.28 9.24 -17.65
N VAL A 819 7.42 8.43 -18.68
CA VAL A 819 6.48 8.35 -19.77
C VAL A 819 6.21 6.89 -20.05
N ALA A 820 4.96 6.56 -20.25
CA ALA A 820 4.65 5.43 -21.07
C ALA A 820 3.43 5.78 -21.93
N CYS A 821 3.34 5.22 -23.13
CA CYS A 821 2.25 5.40 -24.08
C CYS A 821 1.80 4.07 -24.69
N ARG A 822 0.53 3.96 -25.06
CA ARG A 822 -0.03 2.87 -25.88
C ARG A 822 -0.98 3.43 -26.93
N ASP A 823 -0.82 3.00 -28.17
CA ASP A 823 -1.80 3.13 -29.25
C ASP A 823 -2.85 2.01 -29.22
N SER A 824 -4.09 2.35 -29.59
CA SER A 824 -5.14 1.36 -29.86
C SER A 824 -5.96 1.81 -31.07
N MET A 825 -5.48 1.48 -32.27
CA MET A 825 -6.12 1.80 -33.55
C MET A 825 -6.26 3.32 -33.80
N GLY A 826 -5.29 4.11 -33.35
CA GLY A 826 -5.26 5.58 -33.44
C GLY A 826 -5.63 6.30 -32.12
N ASP A 827 -6.29 5.62 -31.19
CA ASP A 827 -6.56 6.15 -29.84
C ASP A 827 -5.31 5.95 -28.95
N TRP A 828 -4.51 7.00 -28.75
CA TRP A 828 -3.37 6.96 -27.84
C TRP A 828 -3.79 7.16 -26.37
N THR A 829 -3.27 6.34 -25.47
CA THR A 829 -3.36 6.55 -24.02
C THR A 829 -1.94 6.59 -23.44
N CYS A 830 -1.59 7.64 -22.70
CA CYS A 830 -0.28 7.79 -22.06
C CYS A 830 -0.43 8.12 -20.58
N GLU A 831 0.43 7.58 -19.71
CA GLU A 831 0.64 8.09 -18.35
C GLU A 831 2.00 8.77 -18.28
N VAL A 832 2.02 10.03 -17.87
CA VAL A 832 3.24 10.86 -17.92
C VAL A 832 3.46 11.67 -16.64
N ASP A 833 4.72 11.90 -16.30
CA ASP A 833 5.16 12.92 -15.35
C ASP A 833 6.05 13.94 -16.06
N GLY A 834 5.44 15.05 -16.45
CA GLY A 834 6.07 16.16 -17.17
C GLY A 834 5.21 16.71 -18.30
N ALA A 835 5.68 17.81 -18.90
CA ALA A 835 5.07 18.42 -20.08
C ALA A 835 5.81 17.95 -21.35
N LEU A 836 5.05 17.64 -22.41
CA LEU A 836 5.56 16.98 -23.61
C LEU A 836 4.88 17.48 -24.90
N ALA A 837 5.48 17.14 -26.04
CA ALA A 837 4.95 17.32 -27.38
C ALA A 837 4.86 15.96 -28.09
N LEU A 838 3.78 15.72 -28.83
CA LEU A 838 3.56 14.52 -29.67
C LEU A 838 3.34 14.91 -31.13
N ARG A 839 3.80 14.09 -32.06
CA ARG A 839 3.52 14.25 -33.50
C ARG A 839 2.02 14.07 -33.79
N ALA A 840 1.48 14.95 -34.61
CA ALA A 840 0.11 14.88 -35.12
C ALA A 840 0.01 15.54 -36.50
N ALA A 841 -0.96 15.11 -37.33
CA ALA A 841 -1.17 15.73 -38.64
C ALA A 841 -1.73 17.15 -38.49
N GLU A 842 -1.25 18.11 -39.30
CA GLU A 842 -1.53 19.55 -39.11
C GLU A 842 -3.02 19.94 -39.13
N ASP A 843 -3.88 19.15 -39.78
CA ASP A 843 -5.33 19.39 -39.89
C ASP A 843 -6.18 18.69 -38.80
N ASP A 844 -5.59 17.83 -37.96
CA ASP A 844 -6.35 17.02 -36.98
C ASP A 844 -6.61 17.78 -35.67
N GLU A 845 -7.88 17.85 -35.26
CA GLU A 845 -8.29 18.44 -33.98
C GLU A 845 -8.37 17.36 -32.89
N ALA A 846 -7.24 17.11 -32.24
CA ALA A 846 -7.11 16.05 -31.24
C ALA A 846 -7.91 16.36 -29.96
N ARG A 847 -8.57 15.33 -29.44
CA ARG A 847 -9.36 15.37 -28.20
C ARG A 847 -8.53 14.88 -27.03
N LEU A 848 -8.05 15.81 -26.21
CA LEU A 848 -7.35 15.49 -24.96
C LEU A 848 -8.36 15.21 -23.84
N ARG A 849 -8.27 14.03 -23.23
CA ARG A 849 -8.97 13.68 -21.98
C ARG A 849 -7.98 13.39 -20.88
N LEU A 850 -8.33 13.81 -19.67
CA LEU A 850 -7.47 13.67 -18.50
C LEU A 850 -8.16 12.95 -17.36
N ARG A 851 -7.41 12.06 -16.71
CA ARG A 851 -7.89 11.13 -15.68
C ARG A 851 -6.86 11.01 -14.55
N GLU A 852 -7.35 10.62 -13.37
CA GLU A 852 -6.51 10.24 -12.24
C GLU A 852 -5.57 9.08 -12.62
N PRO A 853 -4.39 8.96 -11.98
CA PRO A 853 -3.41 7.90 -12.25
C PRO A 853 -3.96 6.50 -12.23
N GLY A 854 -3.23 5.60 -12.89
CA GLY A 854 -3.53 4.19 -12.82
C GLY A 854 -3.68 3.52 -14.16
N TRP A 855 -2.57 2.96 -14.61
CA TRP A 855 -2.47 2.54 -15.97
C TRP A 855 -1.84 1.15 -16.10
N TRP A 856 -2.27 0.45 -17.15
CA TRP A 856 -2.35 -1.02 -17.27
C TRP A 856 -3.29 -1.74 -16.27
N GLY A 857 -3.96 -2.78 -16.78
CA GLY A 857 -4.94 -3.57 -16.02
C GLY A 857 -6.40 -3.26 -16.34
N VAL A 858 -7.31 -3.88 -15.58
CA VAL A 858 -8.74 -3.86 -15.92
C VAL A 858 -9.37 -2.52 -15.51
N GLY A 859 -10.16 -1.98 -16.44
CA GLY A 859 -10.47 -0.55 -16.56
C GLY A 859 -10.77 0.19 -15.26
N GLY A 860 -9.95 1.21 -14.99
CA GLY A 860 -10.10 2.05 -13.81
C GLY A 860 -11.45 2.77 -13.76
N THR A 861 -12.08 2.75 -12.58
CA THR A 861 -13.36 3.41 -12.26
C THR A 861 -13.27 4.95 -12.22
N GLY A 862 -12.11 5.53 -12.57
CA GLY A 862 -11.87 6.96 -12.54
C GLY A 862 -12.78 7.71 -13.52
N SER A 863 -13.61 8.61 -12.99
CA SER A 863 -14.39 9.57 -13.77
C SER A 863 -13.47 10.42 -14.65
N LEU A 864 -13.88 10.66 -15.89
CA LEU A 864 -13.29 11.70 -16.75
C LEU A 864 -13.27 13.03 -15.99
N GLN A 865 -12.10 13.59 -15.73
CA GLN A 865 -11.98 14.85 -14.98
C GLN A 865 -12.05 16.06 -15.90
N TYR A 866 -11.48 15.96 -17.10
CA TYR A 866 -11.41 17.04 -18.07
C TYR A 866 -11.37 16.50 -19.50
N GLU A 867 -12.01 17.21 -20.43
CA GLU A 867 -11.95 16.96 -21.87
C GLU A 867 -11.82 18.31 -22.58
N THR A 868 -10.82 18.43 -23.45
CA THR A 868 -10.60 19.62 -24.30
C THR A 868 -10.22 19.21 -25.72
N ARG A 869 -10.12 20.20 -26.60
CA ARG A 869 -9.59 20.01 -27.95
C ARG A 869 -8.30 20.79 -28.09
N LEU A 870 -7.27 20.11 -28.56
CA LEU A 870 -5.99 20.70 -28.91
C LEU A 870 -5.87 20.76 -30.43
N ARG A 871 -5.09 21.72 -30.92
CA ARG A 871 -4.70 21.79 -32.33
C ARG A 871 -3.18 21.72 -32.39
N PRO A 872 -2.61 20.97 -33.34
CA PRO A 872 -1.17 20.93 -33.53
C PRO A 872 -0.63 22.31 -33.89
N GLU A 873 0.50 22.68 -33.30
CA GLU A 873 1.28 23.83 -33.71
C GLU A 873 2.54 23.30 -34.42
N ALA A 874 2.67 23.56 -35.73
CA ALA A 874 3.74 23.03 -36.57
C ALA A 874 3.90 21.49 -36.48
N GLY A 875 2.79 20.75 -36.60
CA GLY A 875 2.77 19.28 -36.55
C GLY A 875 2.94 18.66 -35.16
N LEU A 876 2.95 19.46 -34.09
CA LEU A 876 3.13 18.99 -32.71
C LEU A 876 1.96 19.39 -31.79
N LEU A 877 1.38 18.41 -31.09
CA LEU A 877 0.45 18.62 -29.99
C LEU A 877 1.22 18.80 -28.69
N ARG A 878 1.14 19.99 -28.10
CA ARG A 878 1.79 20.30 -26.80
C ARG A 878 0.81 20.03 -25.65
N ILE A 879 1.27 19.30 -24.65
CA ILE A 879 0.47 18.87 -23.51
C ILE A 879 1.25 19.16 -22.23
N ASP A 880 0.67 19.96 -21.33
CA ASP A 880 1.25 20.31 -20.03
C ASP A 880 0.23 20.07 -18.92
N PRO A 881 0.34 18.96 -18.17
CA PRO A 881 -0.56 18.69 -17.04
C PRO A 881 -0.52 19.76 -15.94
N ALA A 882 0.56 20.52 -15.77
CA ALA A 882 0.63 21.57 -14.75
C ALA A 882 -0.10 22.85 -15.19
N ALA A 883 0.00 23.23 -16.46
CA ALA A 883 -0.59 24.46 -17.00
C ALA A 883 -2.13 24.44 -17.13
N HIS A 884 -2.76 23.28 -16.98
CA HIS A 884 -4.21 23.11 -17.19
C HIS A 884 -5.04 23.02 -15.88
N ASP A 885 -4.43 23.34 -14.72
CA ASP A 885 -5.04 23.53 -13.37
C ASP A 885 -6.34 22.76 -13.08
N PHE A 886 -6.20 21.48 -12.72
CA PHE A 886 -7.33 20.55 -12.65
C PHE A 886 -8.21 20.63 -11.40
N ALA A 887 -7.85 21.42 -10.38
CA ALA A 887 -8.62 21.42 -9.12
C ALA A 887 -8.50 22.67 -8.22
N GLY A 888 -7.70 23.69 -8.57
CA GLY A 888 -7.44 24.81 -7.64
C GLY A 888 -6.76 24.36 -6.34
N ALA A 889 -5.98 23.28 -6.41
CA ALA A 889 -5.33 22.62 -5.28
C ALA A 889 -4.13 21.79 -5.76
N GLU A 890 -3.03 21.88 -5.02
CA GLU A 890 -1.75 21.19 -5.23
C GLU A 890 -1.89 19.74 -5.73
N ARG A 891 -1.15 19.40 -6.80
CA ARG A 891 -1.06 18.11 -7.50
C ARG A 891 -1.55 16.92 -6.63
N VAL A 892 -2.78 16.47 -6.86
CA VAL A 892 -3.35 15.27 -6.20
C VAL A 892 -2.59 13.99 -6.59
N SER A 893 -1.81 14.06 -7.66
CA SER A 893 -1.07 12.97 -8.28
C SER A 893 0.35 13.42 -8.65
N THR A 894 1.30 12.49 -8.74
CA THR A 894 2.57 12.70 -9.43
C THR A 894 2.48 12.56 -10.95
N THR A 895 1.64 11.68 -11.49
CA THR A 895 1.47 11.43 -12.93
C THR A 895 0.16 12.02 -13.46
N THR A 896 -0.09 11.94 -14.75
CA THR A 896 -1.40 12.23 -15.35
C THR A 896 -1.66 11.31 -16.53
N ILE A 897 -2.85 10.70 -16.59
CA ILE A 897 -3.28 9.94 -17.77
C ILE A 897 -3.86 10.90 -18.79
N ILE A 898 -3.36 10.78 -20.01
CA ILE A 898 -3.74 11.48 -21.23
C ILE A 898 -4.37 10.46 -22.18
N GLU A 899 -5.64 10.62 -22.55
CA GLU A 899 -6.23 9.94 -23.71
C GLU A 899 -6.30 10.95 -24.87
N LEU A 900 -5.82 10.56 -26.05
CA LEU A 900 -5.82 11.33 -27.29
C LEU A 900 -6.57 10.55 -28.38
N ARG A 901 -7.38 11.27 -29.14
CA ARG A 901 -8.14 10.78 -30.30
C ARG A 901 -8.21 11.87 -31.37
#